data_AF-A0A355B5U5-F1
#
_entry.id   AF-A0A355B5U5-F1
#
_cell.length_a   1.000
_cell.length_b   1.000
_cell.length_c   1.000
_cell.angle_alpha   90.00
_cell.angle_beta   90.00
_cell.angle_gamma   90.00
#
_symmetry.space_group_name_H-M   'P 1'
#
loop_
_entity.id
_entity.type
_entity.pdbx_description
1 polymer ?
#
loop_
_entity_poly.entity_id
_entity_poly.type
_entity_poly.pdbx_seq_one_letter_code
_entity_poly.pdbx_strand_id
1 'polypeptide(L)'
;MDQRLDPYRFDVGAARIVPDTPIIAGSFFSRKIIFTAGKYGVDEGARILICKRLACDMELPQFTDPAASGYVTASCSRPGVGLSLSYEEQGYIDDWRSAIAVRIARGYLCPGDTVEVVLGDTAGGGPGIRAQTFPEARFTLKVAVDTFNRNYFYELAENPELRVTGGAPETWHLVYPQRPLRGEPFDVLVRPVDSWGNPAEEYRGKVRLLKSVSKNEEGDHIPEEVELGPEDRGVRRVPGVRLTGEGLYRLRVEDAAGLSALGPPIRPREAREELALFWGDIHGQTRSTVGTGTVEEYFRFARDRAGVDFAAWQGNDFRVRKEDWEEVKRECLAFNEPGRFVTLLGYEWSGTRSGGGDYNIYFSGDDARIHRSSHAGVADLSDADTDRFPISKLWETFRGREDVMSVAHVGGRACNLDFYDPEFVHLIEAHSHHGTFEWLIEEAIERGFKVGITGGSDDHTGRQGLVYPNRRTNNVVTFDVKGGLLGLYAPELTREAVWEAMRARRTYGTNGERIFLKTACAGAWMGEEISVSGPPTLEVEVHGTAPLLDVELKRGIETIYRFPANRPRRGQGGQGAVRRIRVQWSGVTAKSGRDKKVNWRGGISLDRGSIVSFTPYALDQYDDNVQRVSNKVLRFQTATSGDPDGVMLNIEAPPEAELHFFSNVVSFRKRLGDLGYEPHIVPGGGVNIRVQMSEVSTEAGDWSAQFAFTDEEAPPGCSPYWVRVLQLDGGQAWSSPIYVNR
;
A
#
# COMPACT_ATOMS: atom_id res chain seq x y z
N MET A 1 31.69 -11.33 4.80
CA MET A 1 31.86 -11.44 3.34
C MET A 1 32.23 -10.04 2.87
N ASP A 2 33.50 -9.69 3.10
CA ASP A 2 34.06 -8.40 2.77
C ASP A 2 34.17 -8.19 1.25
N GLN A 3 34.02 -6.94 0.80
CA GLN A 3 34.38 -6.44 -0.53
C GLN A 3 33.55 -6.97 -1.73
N ARG A 4 32.35 -6.42 -1.94
CA ARG A 4 31.74 -6.36 -3.29
C ARG A 4 32.10 -5.10 -4.09
N LEU A 5 32.84 -4.18 -3.48
CA LEU A 5 33.53 -3.13 -4.21
C LEU A 5 34.91 -3.65 -4.59
N ASP A 6 35.06 -4.00 -5.86
CA ASP A 6 36.33 -4.38 -6.46
C ASP A 6 37.39 -3.28 -6.24
N PRO A 7 38.43 -3.51 -5.41
CA PRO A 7 39.47 -2.53 -5.15
C PRO A 7 40.35 -2.26 -6.39
N TYR A 8 40.21 -3.04 -7.46
CA TYR A 8 41.04 -2.96 -8.65
C TYR A 8 40.38 -2.22 -9.83
N ARG A 9 39.08 -1.88 -9.76
CA ARG A 9 38.30 -1.32 -10.88
C ARG A 9 38.57 -2.09 -12.19
N PHE A 10 38.34 -3.40 -12.18
CA PHE A 10 38.48 -4.24 -13.37
C PHE A 10 37.61 -3.70 -14.50
N ASP A 11 38.23 -3.38 -15.64
CA ASP A 11 37.52 -3.10 -16.88
C ASP A 11 36.90 -4.39 -17.43
N VAL A 12 35.68 -4.68 -16.96
CA VAL A 12 34.86 -5.81 -17.39
C VAL A 12 33.91 -5.46 -18.55
N GLY A 13 33.93 -4.21 -19.01
CA GLY A 13 33.17 -3.73 -20.17
C GLY A 13 32.19 -2.61 -19.86
N ALA A 14 31.28 -2.40 -20.80
CA ALA A 14 30.24 -1.37 -20.74
C ALA A 14 28.92 -1.91 -21.31
N ALA A 15 27.79 -1.39 -20.85
CA ALA A 15 26.48 -1.73 -21.40
C ALA A 15 25.64 -0.48 -21.62
N ARG A 16 24.80 -0.51 -22.66
CA ARG A 16 23.82 0.54 -22.97
C ARG A 16 22.50 -0.06 -23.43
N ILE A 17 21.41 0.70 -23.30
CA ILE A 17 20.08 0.30 -23.77
C ILE A 17 19.65 1.15 -24.97
N VAL A 18 18.99 0.55 -25.96
CA VAL A 18 18.53 1.24 -27.17
C VAL A 18 17.14 0.75 -27.62
N PRO A 19 16.23 1.68 -28.01
CA PRO A 19 16.30 3.12 -27.75
C PRO A 19 16.24 3.44 -26.25
N ASP A 20 16.85 4.54 -25.83
CA ASP A 20 16.85 5.03 -24.43
C ASP A 20 15.61 5.90 -24.12
N THR A 21 14.56 5.81 -24.94
CA THR A 21 13.34 6.58 -24.74
C THR A 21 12.50 6.04 -23.57
N PRO A 22 11.77 6.92 -22.85
CA PRO A 22 10.90 6.51 -21.75
C PRO A 22 9.90 5.42 -22.14
N ILE A 23 9.51 4.61 -21.16
CA ILE A 23 8.47 3.60 -21.26
C ILE A 23 7.31 3.92 -20.32
N ILE A 24 6.09 3.52 -20.70
CA ILE A 24 4.91 3.73 -19.87
C ILE A 24 4.77 2.57 -18.88
N ALA A 25 4.48 2.87 -17.62
CA ALA A 25 4.23 1.89 -16.57
C ALA A 25 3.17 0.87 -17.00
N GLY A 26 3.45 -0.42 -16.80
CA GLY A 26 2.57 -1.52 -17.18
C GLY A 26 2.35 -1.73 -18.70
N SER A 27 2.97 -0.93 -19.58
CA SER A 27 2.92 -1.14 -21.03
C SER A 27 3.90 -2.22 -21.50
N PHE A 28 3.64 -2.82 -22.66
CA PHE A 28 4.61 -3.70 -23.32
C PHE A 28 5.65 -2.88 -24.09
N PHE A 29 6.92 -3.31 -24.02
CA PHE A 29 8.01 -2.68 -24.75
C PHE A 29 8.99 -3.70 -25.32
N SER A 30 9.80 -3.24 -26.28
CA SER A 30 10.97 -3.95 -26.80
C SER A 30 12.20 -3.06 -26.76
N ARG A 31 13.31 -3.53 -26.18
CA ARG A 31 14.59 -2.79 -26.09
C ARG A 31 15.79 -3.71 -26.21
N LYS A 32 16.88 -3.19 -26.77
CA LYS A 32 18.15 -3.90 -26.85
C LYS A 32 19.11 -3.44 -25.77
N ILE A 33 19.62 -4.37 -24.98
CA ILE A 33 20.77 -4.16 -24.09
C ILE A 33 21.99 -4.64 -24.83
N ILE A 34 22.94 -3.74 -25.07
CA ILE A 34 24.16 -4.03 -25.81
C ILE A 34 25.32 -3.98 -24.80
N PHE A 35 25.80 -5.15 -24.41
CA PHE A 35 27.02 -5.30 -23.62
C PHE A 35 28.22 -5.34 -24.57
N THR A 36 29.28 -4.60 -24.25
CA THR A 36 30.57 -4.59 -24.95
C THR A 36 31.64 -5.10 -24.00
N ALA A 37 32.34 -6.17 -24.39
CA ALA A 37 33.34 -6.81 -23.55
C ALA A 37 34.54 -5.88 -23.31
N GLY A 38 34.96 -5.77 -22.04
CA GLY A 38 36.09 -4.94 -21.62
C GLY A 38 37.45 -5.56 -21.94
N LYS A 39 38.51 -5.00 -21.35
CA LYS A 39 39.91 -5.38 -21.55
C LYS A 39 40.21 -6.89 -21.54
N TYR A 40 39.49 -7.66 -20.74
CA TYR A 40 39.75 -9.09 -20.53
C TYR A 40 38.86 -10.03 -21.36
N GLY A 41 37.92 -9.50 -22.16
CA GLY A 41 36.95 -10.33 -22.85
C GLY A 41 35.95 -10.99 -21.90
N VAL A 42 35.35 -12.11 -22.33
CA VAL A 42 34.51 -12.99 -21.50
C VAL A 42 34.72 -14.43 -21.97
N ASP A 43 35.16 -15.31 -21.07
CA ASP A 43 35.59 -16.67 -21.42
C ASP A 43 34.41 -17.65 -21.63
N GLU A 44 34.70 -18.82 -22.20
CA GLU A 44 33.74 -19.91 -22.33
C GLU A 44 33.23 -20.37 -20.94
N GLY A 45 31.93 -20.58 -20.84
CA GLY A 45 31.24 -20.97 -19.62
C GLY A 45 30.88 -19.79 -18.69
N ALA A 46 31.49 -18.63 -18.89
CA ALA A 46 31.28 -17.44 -18.09
C ALA A 46 29.91 -16.78 -18.36
N ARG A 47 29.51 -15.82 -17.49
CA ARG A 47 28.15 -15.27 -17.47
C ARG A 47 28.12 -13.75 -17.38
N ILE A 48 27.18 -13.17 -18.12
CA ILE A 48 26.75 -11.77 -18.01
C ILE A 48 25.36 -11.79 -17.37
N LEU A 49 25.18 -11.13 -16.25
CA LEU A 49 23.90 -10.97 -15.57
C LEU A 49 23.33 -9.59 -15.84
N ILE A 50 22.08 -9.52 -16.25
CA ILE A 50 21.28 -8.29 -16.31
C ILE A 50 20.26 -8.38 -15.18
N CYS A 51 20.59 -7.73 -14.06
CA CYS A 51 19.87 -7.81 -12.81
C CYS A 51 18.80 -6.72 -12.70
N LYS A 52 17.69 -7.09 -12.07
CA LYS A 52 16.60 -6.20 -11.64
C LYS A 52 16.63 -6.04 -10.13
N ARG A 53 16.16 -4.89 -9.66
CA ARG A 53 16.01 -4.65 -8.23
C ARG A 53 14.91 -5.52 -7.63
N LEU A 54 14.97 -5.76 -6.32
CA LEU A 54 13.90 -6.41 -5.55
C LEU A 54 12.54 -5.74 -5.74
N ALA A 55 12.48 -4.41 -5.61
CA ALA A 55 11.30 -3.60 -5.89
C ALA A 55 11.17 -3.40 -7.41
N CYS A 56 10.73 -4.44 -8.10
CA CYS A 56 10.44 -4.40 -9.54
C CYS A 56 9.45 -5.51 -9.87
N ASP A 57 8.27 -5.13 -10.34
CA ASP A 57 7.24 -6.08 -10.74
C ASP A 57 7.20 -6.32 -12.26
N MET A 58 8.21 -5.88 -13.02
CA MET A 58 8.31 -6.14 -14.48
C MET A 58 8.14 -7.63 -14.79
N GLU A 59 7.41 -7.94 -15.87
CA GLU A 59 7.08 -9.31 -16.28
C GLU A 59 8.32 -10.22 -16.32
N LEU A 60 8.11 -11.50 -15.98
CA LEU A 60 9.19 -12.48 -16.02
C LEU A 60 9.57 -12.78 -17.47
N PRO A 61 10.87 -12.79 -17.80
CA PRO A 61 11.31 -13.14 -19.14
C PRO A 61 11.08 -14.63 -19.42
N GLN A 62 10.82 -14.96 -20.68
CA GLN A 62 10.80 -16.32 -21.19
C GLN A 62 11.61 -16.42 -22.48
N PHE A 63 12.08 -17.61 -22.81
CA PHE A 63 13.09 -17.83 -23.86
C PHE A 63 12.64 -18.84 -24.92
N THR A 64 11.36 -19.22 -24.95
CA THR A 64 10.85 -20.38 -25.69
C THR A 64 9.73 -20.07 -26.68
N ASP A 65 8.85 -19.11 -26.39
CA ASP A 65 7.68 -18.81 -27.22
C ASP A 65 7.79 -17.41 -27.85
N PRO A 66 8.19 -17.29 -29.13
CA PRO A 66 8.40 -16.00 -29.77
C PRO A 66 7.09 -15.23 -30.09
N ALA A 67 5.92 -15.87 -29.91
CA ALA A 67 4.62 -15.24 -30.08
C ALA A 67 3.99 -14.77 -28.77
N ALA A 68 4.52 -15.18 -27.62
CA ALA A 68 4.05 -14.76 -26.29
C ALA A 68 4.75 -13.49 -25.80
N SER A 69 4.20 -12.86 -24.76
CA SER A 69 4.88 -11.77 -24.05
C SER A 69 6.13 -12.26 -23.32
N GLY A 70 6.99 -11.32 -22.93
CA GLY A 70 8.19 -11.60 -22.15
C GLY A 70 9.29 -12.33 -22.92
N TYR A 71 9.16 -12.53 -24.24
CA TYR A 71 10.18 -13.23 -25.03
C TYR A 71 11.51 -12.46 -25.04
N VAL A 72 12.62 -13.15 -24.79
CA VAL A 72 13.96 -12.55 -24.78
C VAL A 72 14.90 -13.36 -25.67
N THR A 73 15.65 -12.67 -26.53
CA THR A 73 16.68 -13.27 -27.38
C THR A 73 18.04 -12.64 -27.12
N ALA A 74 19.11 -13.31 -27.54
CA ALA A 74 20.45 -12.76 -27.50
C ALA A 74 21.26 -13.16 -28.73
N SER A 75 22.15 -12.26 -29.16
CA SER A 75 23.09 -12.49 -30.27
C SER A 75 24.47 -11.93 -29.94
N CYS A 76 25.50 -12.42 -30.64
CA CYS A 76 26.89 -12.00 -30.45
C CYS A 76 27.46 -11.46 -31.76
N SER A 77 28.25 -10.38 -31.70
CA SER A 77 28.95 -9.84 -32.87
C SER A 77 30.02 -10.77 -33.42
N ARG A 78 30.60 -11.63 -32.56
CA ARG A 78 31.67 -12.56 -32.93
C ARG A 78 31.08 -13.84 -33.53
N PRO A 79 31.42 -14.19 -34.78
CA PRO A 79 30.94 -15.43 -35.40
C PRO A 79 31.41 -16.68 -34.62
N GLY A 80 30.53 -17.66 -34.50
CA GLY A 80 30.84 -18.95 -33.88
C GLY A 80 30.73 -19.00 -32.35
N VAL A 81 30.46 -17.86 -31.68
CA VAL A 81 30.13 -17.83 -30.25
C VAL A 81 28.69 -18.26 -30.03
N GLY A 82 28.48 -19.27 -29.18
CA GLY A 82 27.16 -19.74 -28.77
C GLY A 82 26.72 -19.13 -27.45
N LEU A 83 25.49 -18.65 -27.38
CA LEU A 83 24.89 -18.09 -26.16
C LEU A 83 23.78 -19.00 -25.64
N SER A 84 23.64 -19.09 -24.32
CA SER A 84 22.42 -19.63 -23.69
C SER A 84 21.85 -18.65 -22.69
N LEU A 85 20.52 -18.57 -22.65
CA LEU A 85 19.77 -17.69 -21.77
C LEU A 85 19.08 -18.48 -20.66
N SER A 86 19.07 -17.91 -19.47
CA SER A 86 18.27 -18.41 -18.35
C SER A 86 17.82 -17.25 -17.47
N TYR A 87 16.80 -17.50 -16.65
CA TYR A 87 16.37 -16.57 -15.62
C TYR A 87 16.79 -17.09 -14.25
N GLU A 88 17.51 -16.27 -13.49
CA GLU A 88 17.95 -16.58 -12.13
C GLU A 88 17.07 -15.79 -11.15
N GLU A 89 16.23 -16.49 -10.38
CA GLU A 89 15.29 -15.88 -9.41
C GLU A 89 15.99 -15.32 -8.16
N GLN A 90 17.18 -15.83 -7.85
CA GLN A 90 17.99 -15.42 -6.71
C GLN A 90 19.46 -15.26 -7.15
N GLY A 91 19.74 -14.11 -7.76
CA GLY A 91 21.05 -13.60 -8.11
C GLY A 91 21.84 -13.13 -6.88
N TYR A 92 23.16 -13.32 -6.97
CA TYR A 92 24.10 -13.26 -5.85
C TYR A 92 24.49 -11.84 -5.41
N ILE A 93 23.77 -10.80 -5.84
CA ILE A 93 24.16 -9.38 -5.73
C ILE A 93 23.12 -8.57 -4.92
N ASP A 94 23.17 -8.71 -3.60
CA ASP A 94 22.48 -7.85 -2.62
C ASP A 94 20.99 -7.56 -2.93
N ASP A 95 20.61 -6.30 -3.16
CA ASP A 95 19.24 -5.86 -3.50
C ASP A 95 18.84 -6.12 -4.97
N TRP A 96 19.76 -6.63 -5.77
CA TRP A 96 19.60 -6.98 -7.18
C TRP A 96 19.36 -8.49 -7.31
N ARG A 97 18.14 -8.90 -6.95
CA ARG A 97 17.82 -10.30 -6.68
C ARG A 97 17.54 -11.16 -7.89
N SER A 98 17.02 -10.64 -8.99
CA SER A 98 16.69 -11.48 -10.14
C SER A 98 17.45 -11.03 -11.37
N ALA A 99 17.84 -11.96 -12.23
CA ALA A 99 18.64 -11.64 -13.39
C ALA A 99 18.28 -12.47 -14.63
N ILE A 100 18.39 -11.84 -15.80
CA ILE A 100 18.58 -12.56 -17.06
C ILE A 100 20.07 -12.90 -17.13
N ALA A 101 20.39 -14.18 -17.15
CA ALA A 101 21.75 -14.67 -17.29
C ALA A 101 22.02 -15.03 -18.75
N VAL A 102 23.05 -14.42 -19.32
CA VAL A 102 23.61 -14.78 -20.63
C VAL A 102 24.90 -15.54 -20.41
N ARG A 103 24.89 -16.84 -20.71
CA ARG A 103 26.09 -17.68 -20.63
C ARG A 103 26.75 -17.80 -21.98
N ILE A 104 28.07 -17.66 -22.01
CA ILE A 104 28.89 -17.98 -23.19
C ILE A 104 29.01 -19.50 -23.25
N ALA A 105 28.08 -20.16 -23.95
CA ALA A 105 27.99 -21.62 -23.99
C ALA A 105 29.09 -22.28 -24.84
N ARG A 106 29.63 -21.54 -25.82
CA ARG A 106 30.71 -21.98 -26.71
C ARG A 106 31.51 -20.78 -27.22
N GLY A 107 32.83 -20.88 -27.25
CA GLY A 107 33.74 -19.80 -27.66
C GLY A 107 33.97 -18.77 -26.56
N TYR A 108 34.51 -17.61 -26.93
CA TYR A 108 34.86 -16.51 -26.02
C TYR A 108 34.67 -15.15 -26.71
N LEU A 109 34.52 -14.10 -25.92
CA LEU A 109 34.50 -12.71 -26.40
C LEU A 109 35.90 -12.10 -26.30
N CYS A 110 36.33 -11.39 -27.34
CA CYS A 110 37.48 -10.48 -27.27
C CYS A 110 37.05 -9.09 -26.78
N PRO A 111 38.01 -8.26 -26.32
CA PRO A 111 37.73 -6.84 -26.06
C PRO A 111 37.07 -6.17 -27.26
N GLY A 112 35.96 -5.48 -27.03
CA GLY A 112 35.17 -4.80 -28.05
C GLY A 112 34.10 -5.66 -28.74
N ASP A 113 34.09 -6.99 -28.56
CA ASP A 113 32.97 -7.82 -29.01
C ASP A 113 31.70 -7.48 -28.22
N THR A 114 30.53 -7.56 -28.86
CA THR A 114 29.25 -7.21 -28.25
C THR A 114 28.31 -8.38 -28.15
N VAL A 115 27.56 -8.42 -27.04
CA VAL A 115 26.38 -9.27 -26.85
C VAL A 115 25.14 -8.37 -26.84
N GLU A 116 24.24 -8.56 -27.80
CA GLU A 116 22.94 -7.87 -27.84
C GLU A 116 21.86 -8.76 -27.24
N VAL A 117 21.22 -8.32 -26.16
CA VAL A 117 20.05 -8.96 -25.56
C VAL A 117 18.81 -8.14 -25.91
N VAL A 118 17.85 -8.73 -26.62
CA VAL A 118 16.58 -8.09 -26.96
C VAL A 118 15.56 -8.44 -25.88
N LEU A 119 15.25 -7.49 -25.00
CA LEU A 119 14.17 -7.60 -24.03
C LEU A 119 12.83 -7.37 -24.73
N GLY A 120 11.91 -8.33 -24.62
CA GLY A 120 10.61 -8.25 -25.28
C GLY A 120 10.74 -8.31 -26.80
N ASP A 121 11.43 -9.32 -27.32
CA ASP A 121 11.63 -9.48 -28.77
C ASP A 121 10.29 -9.74 -29.49
N THR A 122 9.95 -8.85 -30.42
CA THR A 122 8.69 -8.88 -31.17
C THR A 122 8.82 -9.52 -32.55
N ALA A 123 10.01 -10.02 -32.94
CA ALA A 123 10.25 -10.59 -34.27
C ALA A 123 9.36 -11.81 -34.58
N GLY A 124 8.90 -12.52 -33.55
CA GLY A 124 7.96 -13.64 -33.67
C GLY A 124 6.47 -13.27 -33.58
N GLY A 125 6.13 -11.98 -33.52
CA GLY A 125 4.75 -11.49 -33.43
C GLY A 125 4.23 -11.28 -32.00
N GLY A 126 5.03 -11.55 -30.96
CA GLY A 126 4.69 -11.22 -29.58
C GLY A 126 4.60 -9.71 -29.31
N PRO A 127 3.91 -9.29 -28.23
CA PRO A 127 3.69 -7.87 -27.92
C PRO A 127 4.90 -7.15 -27.30
N GLY A 128 5.94 -7.89 -26.89
CA GLY A 128 7.06 -7.39 -26.10
C GLY A 128 7.03 -7.90 -24.65
N ILE A 129 7.76 -7.23 -23.76
CA ILE A 129 7.78 -7.51 -22.31
C ILE A 129 7.11 -6.38 -21.55
N ARG A 130 6.26 -6.69 -20.57
CA ARG A 130 5.56 -5.65 -19.79
C ARG A 130 6.50 -4.97 -18.79
N ALA A 131 6.57 -3.65 -18.87
CA ALA A 131 7.22 -2.77 -17.89
C ALA A 131 6.63 -2.92 -16.48
N GLN A 132 7.39 -2.50 -15.46
CA GLN A 132 6.88 -2.40 -14.10
C GLN A 132 5.68 -1.45 -14.00
N THR A 133 4.81 -1.64 -13.01
CA THR A 133 3.52 -0.90 -12.89
C THR A 133 3.63 0.47 -12.25
N PHE A 134 4.83 0.88 -11.83
CA PHE A 134 5.08 2.17 -11.18
C PHE A 134 6.22 2.95 -11.86
N PRO A 135 6.15 4.29 -11.87
CA PRO A 135 7.16 5.14 -12.47
C PRO A 135 8.47 5.07 -11.68
N GLU A 136 9.57 5.27 -12.39
CA GLU A 136 10.89 5.37 -11.81
C GLU A 136 11.75 6.25 -12.71
N ALA A 137 12.34 7.30 -12.14
CA ALA A 137 13.15 8.25 -12.90
C ALA A 137 14.40 7.58 -13.49
N ARG A 138 14.95 6.59 -12.77
CA ARG A 138 16.19 5.86 -13.11
C ARG A 138 15.99 4.36 -12.93
N PHE A 139 15.11 3.76 -13.73
CA PHE A 139 14.94 2.31 -13.79
C PHE A 139 16.23 1.66 -14.30
N THR A 140 17.04 1.21 -13.35
CA THR A 140 18.40 0.74 -13.60
C THR A 140 18.37 -0.77 -13.84
N LEU A 141 19.05 -1.23 -14.89
CA LEU A 141 19.30 -2.64 -15.14
C LEU A 141 20.77 -2.91 -14.82
N LYS A 142 21.05 -3.39 -13.60
CA LYS A 142 22.43 -3.60 -13.16
C LYS A 142 23.06 -4.75 -13.95
N VAL A 143 24.19 -4.48 -14.60
CA VAL A 143 24.94 -5.50 -15.33
C VAL A 143 26.14 -5.92 -14.49
N ALA A 144 26.28 -7.23 -14.31
CA ALA A 144 27.41 -7.83 -13.60
C ALA A 144 28.00 -8.98 -14.41
N VAL A 145 29.33 -9.07 -14.47
CA VAL A 145 30.04 -9.96 -15.39
C VAL A 145 31.00 -10.84 -14.63
N ASP A 146 30.89 -12.14 -14.82
CA ASP A 146 31.95 -13.10 -14.50
C ASP A 146 32.77 -13.30 -15.77
N THR A 147 33.91 -12.62 -15.89
CA THR A 147 34.78 -12.70 -17.07
C THR A 147 35.56 -14.02 -17.13
N PHE A 148 35.88 -14.61 -15.97
CA PHE A 148 36.86 -15.69 -15.85
C PHE A 148 36.24 -17.06 -15.54
N ASN A 149 34.90 -17.16 -15.57
CA ASN A 149 34.15 -18.36 -15.20
C ASN A 149 34.53 -18.87 -13.80
N ARG A 150 34.65 -17.95 -12.84
CA ARG A 150 34.98 -18.26 -11.44
C ARG A 150 33.79 -18.16 -10.50
N ASN A 151 32.60 -17.91 -11.05
CA ASN A 151 31.41 -17.59 -10.28
C ASN A 151 31.62 -16.36 -9.37
N TYR A 152 32.40 -15.39 -9.86
CA TYR A 152 32.66 -14.12 -9.20
C TYR A 152 32.32 -12.99 -10.17
N PHE A 153 31.36 -12.15 -9.77
CA PHE A 153 30.77 -11.14 -10.65
C PHE A 153 31.28 -9.74 -10.31
N TYR A 154 31.75 -9.02 -11.32
CA TYR A 154 32.14 -7.62 -11.25
C TYR A 154 31.02 -6.75 -11.80
N GLU A 155 30.65 -5.71 -11.06
CA GLU A 155 29.64 -4.74 -11.51
C GLU A 155 30.24 -3.79 -12.55
N LEU A 156 29.45 -3.39 -13.55
CA LEU A 156 29.86 -2.32 -14.45
C LEU A 156 29.92 -0.98 -13.72
N ALA A 157 30.86 -0.12 -14.13
CA ALA A 157 30.99 1.23 -13.59
C ALA A 157 29.75 2.10 -13.87
N GLU A 158 29.15 1.93 -15.05
CA GLU A 158 27.90 2.56 -15.46
C GLU A 158 26.93 1.47 -15.94
N ASN A 159 25.66 1.61 -15.59
CA ASN A 159 24.63 0.63 -15.89
C ASN A 159 23.57 1.24 -16.81
N PRO A 160 22.94 0.46 -17.71
CA PRO A 160 21.81 0.93 -18.51
C PRO A 160 20.66 1.40 -17.62
N GLU A 161 20.09 2.55 -17.95
CA GLU A 161 18.94 3.13 -17.26
C GLU A 161 17.84 3.50 -18.26
N LEU A 162 16.60 3.33 -17.84
CA LEU A 162 15.41 3.84 -18.53
C LEU A 162 14.63 4.75 -17.59
N ARG A 163 13.77 5.58 -18.16
CA ARG A 163 12.72 6.27 -17.40
C ARG A 163 11.39 5.53 -17.59
N VAL A 164 10.71 5.23 -16.49
CA VAL A 164 9.33 4.73 -16.49
C VAL A 164 8.40 5.86 -16.06
N THR A 165 7.35 6.15 -16.82
CA THR A 165 6.38 7.23 -16.54
C THR A 165 4.97 6.68 -16.39
N GLY A 166 4.07 7.45 -15.77
CA GLY A 166 2.64 7.14 -15.77
C GLY A 166 2.02 7.13 -17.17
N GLY A 167 0.93 6.39 -17.32
CA GLY A 167 0.17 6.24 -18.56
C GLY A 167 -0.88 7.32 -18.79
N ALA A 168 -1.81 7.02 -19.71
CA ALA A 168 -2.98 7.84 -19.96
C ALA A 168 -3.94 7.81 -18.75
N PRO A 169 -4.70 8.89 -18.50
CA PRO A 169 -5.62 8.93 -17.37
C PRO A 169 -6.79 7.96 -17.54
N GLU A 170 -7.13 7.26 -16.45
CA GLU A 170 -8.33 6.42 -16.34
C GLU A 170 -9.29 6.90 -15.26
N THR A 171 -8.81 7.70 -14.30
CA THR A 171 -9.66 8.38 -13.31
C THR A 171 -8.98 9.65 -12.77
N TRP A 172 -9.70 10.39 -11.93
CA TRP A 172 -9.21 11.58 -11.25
C TRP A 172 -9.18 11.37 -9.73
N HIS A 173 -8.16 11.95 -9.10
CA HIS A 173 -8.04 12.04 -7.65
C HIS A 173 -8.07 13.51 -7.24
N LEU A 174 -8.87 13.80 -6.22
CA LEU A 174 -8.89 15.09 -5.53
C LEU A 174 -8.36 14.92 -4.12
N VAL A 175 -7.44 15.81 -3.72
CA VAL A 175 -6.87 15.82 -2.38
C VAL A 175 -6.96 17.23 -1.80
N TYR A 176 -7.53 17.34 -0.61
CA TYR A 176 -7.76 18.59 0.10
C TYR A 176 -8.01 18.32 1.59
N PRO A 177 -7.87 19.33 2.47
CA PRO A 177 -8.25 19.20 3.87
C PRO A 177 -9.71 18.79 4.00
N GLN A 178 -9.99 17.76 4.82
CA GLN A 178 -11.37 17.33 5.08
C GLN A 178 -12.03 18.11 6.22
N ARG A 179 -11.23 18.83 7.03
CA ARG A 179 -11.71 19.74 8.09
C ARG A 179 -11.16 21.16 7.92
N PRO A 180 -11.38 21.83 6.77
CA PRO A 180 -10.95 23.21 6.60
C PRO A 180 -11.70 24.12 7.58
N LEU A 181 -11.11 25.26 7.94
CA LEU A 181 -11.84 26.26 8.73
C LEU A 181 -12.88 26.94 7.83
N ARG A 182 -14.11 27.09 8.34
CA ARG A 182 -15.18 27.75 7.60
C ARG A 182 -14.79 29.15 7.15
N GLY A 183 -15.07 29.46 5.88
CA GLY A 183 -14.82 30.79 5.30
C GLY A 183 -13.35 31.10 5.03
N GLU A 184 -12.42 30.25 5.44
CA GLU A 184 -11.00 30.40 5.11
C GLU A 184 -10.67 29.66 3.80
N PRO A 185 -9.73 30.19 3.00
CA PRO A 185 -9.29 29.53 1.78
C PRO A 185 -8.45 28.30 2.08
N PHE A 186 -8.58 27.26 1.25
CA PHE A 186 -7.73 26.09 1.23
C PHE A 186 -7.40 25.66 -0.20
N ASP A 187 -6.37 24.82 -0.34
CA ASP A 187 -5.91 24.32 -1.63
C ASP A 187 -6.53 22.97 -1.98
N VAL A 188 -6.79 22.77 -3.26
CA VAL A 188 -7.23 21.48 -3.83
C VAL A 188 -6.18 20.99 -4.80
N LEU A 189 -5.64 19.79 -4.56
CA LEU A 189 -4.80 19.09 -5.52
C LEU A 189 -5.67 18.25 -6.45
N VAL A 190 -5.53 18.49 -7.75
CA VAL A 190 -6.22 17.80 -8.85
C VAL A 190 -5.20 16.95 -9.60
N ARG A 191 -5.41 15.63 -9.62
CA ARG A 191 -4.47 14.66 -10.19
C ARG A 191 -5.19 13.63 -11.06
N PRO A 192 -5.01 13.64 -12.39
CA PRO A 192 -5.37 12.50 -13.23
C PRO A 192 -4.43 11.32 -12.93
N VAL A 193 -4.96 10.10 -12.84
CA VAL A 193 -4.18 8.88 -12.60
C VAL A 193 -4.49 7.79 -13.63
N ASP A 194 -3.50 6.96 -13.94
CA ASP A 194 -3.63 5.80 -14.83
C ASP A 194 -4.22 4.57 -14.12
N SER A 195 -4.36 3.44 -14.84
CA SER A 195 -4.87 2.16 -14.31
C SER A 195 -4.06 1.59 -13.14
N TRP A 196 -2.81 2.01 -13.00
CA TRP A 196 -1.89 1.57 -11.94
C TRP A 196 -1.76 2.62 -10.82
N GLY A 197 -2.60 3.67 -10.86
CA GLY A 197 -2.65 4.72 -9.86
C GLY A 197 -1.52 5.76 -9.96
N ASN A 198 -0.77 5.77 -11.05
CA ASN A 198 0.32 6.73 -11.24
C ASN A 198 -0.21 8.06 -11.77
N PRO A 199 0.34 9.21 -11.34
CA PRO A 199 0.02 10.50 -11.95
C PRO A 199 0.26 10.46 -13.47
N ALA A 200 -0.74 10.87 -14.26
CA ALA A 200 -0.63 10.96 -15.71
C ALA A 200 0.22 12.19 -16.11
N GLU A 201 1.55 12.06 -16.06
CA GLU A 201 2.50 13.17 -16.19
C GLU A 201 2.36 13.97 -17.49
N GLU A 202 1.90 13.33 -18.56
CA GLU A 202 1.75 13.93 -19.88
C GLU A 202 0.35 14.53 -20.13
N TYR A 203 -0.58 14.44 -19.17
CA TYR A 203 -1.91 15.01 -19.33
C TYR A 203 -1.87 16.54 -19.46
N ARG A 204 -2.57 17.07 -20.46
CA ARG A 204 -2.81 18.50 -20.67
C ARG A 204 -4.28 18.70 -20.94
N GLY A 205 -4.90 19.70 -20.32
CA GLY A 205 -6.30 19.98 -20.55
C GLY A 205 -6.95 20.81 -19.48
N LYS A 206 -8.21 21.17 -19.75
CA LYS A 206 -9.07 21.90 -18.83
C LYS A 206 -10.03 20.95 -18.14
N VAL A 207 -10.24 21.16 -16.85
CA VAL A 207 -11.21 20.44 -16.03
C VAL A 207 -12.10 21.40 -15.27
N ARG A 208 -13.30 20.96 -14.92
CA ARG A 208 -14.21 21.70 -14.06
C ARG A 208 -14.19 21.16 -12.65
N LEU A 209 -14.16 22.05 -11.67
CA LEU A 209 -14.37 21.68 -10.27
C LEU A 209 -15.77 22.10 -9.83
N LEU A 210 -16.51 21.16 -9.27
CA LEU A 210 -17.91 21.31 -8.90
C LEU A 210 -18.12 20.93 -7.43
N LYS A 211 -19.02 21.61 -6.73
CA LYS A 211 -19.52 21.19 -5.41
C LYS A 211 -20.57 20.09 -5.59
N SER A 212 -20.54 19.05 -4.76
CA SER A 212 -21.49 17.93 -4.83
C SER A 212 -22.95 18.32 -4.58
N VAL A 213 -23.20 19.48 -3.97
CA VAL A 213 -24.53 20.05 -3.76
C VAL A 213 -24.81 21.07 -4.85
N SER A 214 -26.00 21.02 -5.46
CA SER A 214 -26.35 21.74 -6.70
C SER A 214 -26.37 23.27 -6.61
N LYS A 215 -26.19 23.86 -5.43
CA LYS A 215 -26.03 25.30 -5.26
C LYS A 215 -24.85 25.61 -4.34
N ASN A 216 -23.96 26.47 -4.82
CA ASN A 216 -23.00 27.17 -3.97
C ASN A 216 -23.79 28.06 -2.99
N GLU A 217 -23.33 28.09 -1.75
CA GLU A 217 -23.88 29.01 -0.75
C GLU A 217 -23.29 30.41 -1.00
N GLU A 218 -23.99 31.45 -0.54
CA GLU A 218 -23.50 32.82 -0.66
C GLU A 218 -22.16 32.94 0.10
N GLY A 219 -21.08 33.29 -0.62
CA GLY A 219 -19.73 33.41 -0.06
C GLY A 219 -18.79 32.24 -0.38
N ASP A 220 -19.29 31.10 -0.86
CA ASP A 220 -18.45 30.02 -1.38
C ASP A 220 -17.59 30.51 -2.57
N HIS A 221 -16.39 29.97 -2.73
CA HIS A 221 -15.56 30.16 -3.90
C HIS A 221 -14.94 28.83 -4.34
N ILE A 222 -15.27 28.38 -5.54
CA ILE A 222 -14.69 27.20 -6.18
C ILE A 222 -14.33 27.62 -7.61
N PRO A 223 -13.06 27.56 -8.02
CA PRO A 223 -12.67 27.84 -9.40
C PRO A 223 -13.40 26.88 -10.35
N GLU A 224 -14.26 27.43 -11.22
CA GLU A 224 -15.10 26.59 -12.10
C GLU A 224 -14.29 25.85 -13.16
N GLU A 225 -13.16 26.40 -13.59
CA GLU A 225 -12.27 25.81 -14.59
C GLU A 225 -10.81 25.86 -14.12
N VAL A 226 -10.10 24.75 -14.30
CA VAL A 226 -8.70 24.58 -13.96
C VAL A 226 -7.97 24.02 -15.17
N GLU A 227 -6.87 24.64 -15.56
CA GLU A 227 -6.02 24.20 -16.66
C GLU A 227 -4.77 23.49 -16.13
N LEU A 228 -4.47 22.32 -16.70
CA LEU A 228 -3.26 21.55 -16.44
C LEU A 228 -2.29 21.70 -17.62
N GLY A 229 -1.12 22.29 -17.36
CA GLY A 229 -0.04 22.55 -18.31
C GLY A 229 1.16 21.58 -18.17
N PRO A 230 2.19 21.73 -19.02
CA PRO A 230 3.41 20.92 -18.95
C PRO A 230 4.18 20.98 -17.64
N GLU A 231 4.16 22.13 -16.98
CA GLU A 231 4.82 22.39 -15.70
C GLU A 231 4.19 21.61 -14.54
N ASP A 232 2.90 21.31 -14.63
CA ASP A 232 2.16 20.55 -13.60
C ASP A 232 2.57 19.08 -13.60
N ARG A 233 3.06 18.57 -14.74
CA ARG A 233 3.42 17.15 -14.93
C ARG A 233 2.34 16.22 -14.36
N GLY A 234 1.07 16.47 -14.69
CA GLY A 234 -0.06 15.65 -14.25
C GLY A 234 -0.50 15.86 -12.79
N VAL A 235 -0.10 16.94 -12.11
CA VAL A 235 -0.67 17.31 -10.79
C VAL A 235 -0.76 18.82 -10.66
N ARG A 236 -1.97 19.36 -10.45
CA ARG A 236 -2.21 20.80 -10.26
C ARG A 236 -2.71 21.10 -8.86
N ARG A 237 -2.08 22.04 -8.18
CA ARG A 237 -2.60 22.63 -6.92
C ARG A 237 -3.39 23.89 -7.24
N VAL A 238 -4.65 23.90 -6.83
CA VAL A 238 -5.63 24.95 -7.10
C VAL A 238 -5.87 25.70 -5.79
N PRO A 239 -5.37 26.93 -5.63
CA PRO A 239 -5.51 27.66 -4.38
C PRO A 239 -6.87 28.36 -4.26
N GLY A 240 -7.22 28.74 -3.03
CA GLY A 240 -8.29 29.71 -2.76
C GLY A 240 -9.70 29.13 -2.69
N VAL A 241 -9.88 27.81 -2.69
CA VAL A 241 -11.20 27.20 -2.50
C VAL A 241 -11.73 27.56 -1.12
N ARG A 242 -12.98 28.03 -1.04
CA ARG A 242 -13.60 28.48 0.20
C ARG A 242 -15.02 27.93 0.32
N LEU A 243 -15.33 27.41 1.50
CA LEU A 243 -16.67 26.90 1.85
C LEU A 243 -17.19 27.61 3.10
N THR A 244 -18.41 28.13 3.05
CA THR A 244 -19.01 28.91 4.15
C THR A 244 -20.07 28.15 4.94
N GLY A 245 -20.60 27.04 4.42
CA GLY A 245 -21.67 26.32 5.09
C GLY A 245 -21.24 25.24 6.08
N GLU A 246 -22.24 24.72 6.80
CA GLU A 246 -22.05 23.73 7.88
C GLU A 246 -22.23 22.28 7.44
N GLY A 247 -22.53 22.06 6.18
CA GLY A 247 -22.86 20.74 5.65
C GLY A 247 -21.67 19.80 5.49
N LEU A 248 -22.02 18.58 5.10
CA LEU A 248 -21.09 17.61 4.52
C LEU A 248 -21.01 17.86 3.02
N TYR A 249 -19.82 18.17 2.52
CA TYR A 249 -19.59 18.46 1.10
C TYR A 249 -18.63 17.46 0.47
N ARG A 250 -18.63 17.39 -0.85
CA ARG A 250 -17.56 16.78 -1.66
C ARG A 250 -17.31 17.68 -2.85
N LEU A 251 -16.08 17.68 -3.36
CA LEU A 251 -15.79 18.27 -4.65
C LEU A 251 -15.80 17.18 -5.72
N ARG A 252 -16.20 17.55 -6.93
CA ARG A 252 -16.15 16.70 -8.12
C ARG A 252 -15.27 17.37 -9.16
N VAL A 253 -14.50 16.56 -9.88
CA VAL A 253 -13.79 17.00 -11.08
C VAL A 253 -14.37 16.31 -12.31
N GLU A 254 -14.50 17.07 -13.40
CA GLU A 254 -14.98 16.58 -14.69
C GLU A 254 -14.14 17.18 -15.82
N ASP A 255 -13.68 16.36 -16.75
CA ASP A 255 -12.98 16.82 -17.95
C ASP A 255 -13.88 16.84 -19.20
N ALA A 256 -13.36 17.39 -20.30
CA ALA A 256 -14.08 17.47 -21.57
C ALA A 256 -14.28 16.11 -22.26
N ALA A 257 -13.52 15.09 -21.88
CA ALA A 257 -13.65 13.73 -22.40
C ALA A 257 -14.73 12.92 -21.67
N GLY A 258 -15.33 13.48 -20.61
CA GLY A 258 -16.36 12.86 -19.79
C GLY A 258 -15.81 12.05 -18.62
N LEU A 259 -14.50 12.05 -18.39
CA LEU A 259 -13.91 11.42 -17.22
C LEU A 259 -14.22 12.28 -15.99
N SER A 260 -14.72 11.66 -14.93
CA SER A 260 -15.12 12.36 -13.71
C SER A 260 -14.84 11.54 -12.46
N ALA A 261 -14.57 12.24 -11.35
CA ALA A 261 -14.44 11.61 -10.05
C ALA A 261 -14.96 12.53 -8.93
N LEU A 262 -15.44 11.90 -7.86
CA LEU A 262 -15.86 12.56 -6.64
C LEU A 262 -14.75 12.43 -5.60
N GLY A 263 -14.37 13.54 -4.97
CA GLY A 263 -13.35 13.56 -3.92
C GLY A 263 -13.87 13.12 -2.55
N PRO A 264 -12.97 13.04 -1.55
CA PRO A 264 -13.31 12.65 -0.19
C PRO A 264 -14.26 13.66 0.50
N PRO A 265 -14.96 13.26 1.57
CA PRO A 265 -15.88 14.14 2.30
C PRO A 265 -15.16 15.33 2.95
N ILE A 266 -15.82 16.48 2.96
CA ILE A 266 -15.41 17.71 3.64
C ILE A 266 -16.45 18.03 4.73
N ARG A 267 -15.98 18.21 5.95
CA ARG A 267 -16.73 18.66 7.13
C ARG A 267 -16.03 19.89 7.72
N PRO A 268 -16.39 21.12 7.31
CA PRO A 268 -15.73 22.34 7.79
C PRO A 268 -15.82 22.50 9.32
N ARG A 269 -14.78 23.05 9.93
CA ARG A 269 -14.72 23.41 11.36
C ARG A 269 -15.32 24.79 11.59
N GLU A 270 -15.95 25.01 12.74
CA GLU A 270 -16.44 26.34 13.16
C GLU A 270 -15.30 27.21 13.68
N ALA A 271 -14.39 26.60 14.42
CA ALA A 271 -13.41 27.30 15.22
C ALA A 271 -11.99 26.71 15.01
N ARG A 272 -10.95 27.52 15.21
CA ARG A 272 -9.54 27.11 15.05
C ARG A 272 -9.11 26.09 16.10
N GLU A 273 -9.80 26.09 17.23
CA GLU A 273 -9.58 25.34 18.46
C GLU A 273 -10.06 23.88 18.31
N GLU A 274 -10.97 23.61 17.37
CA GLU A 274 -11.34 22.26 16.99
C GLU A 274 -10.16 21.55 16.31
N LEU A 275 -9.96 20.26 16.57
CA LEU A 275 -8.90 19.51 15.90
C LEU A 275 -9.12 19.43 14.38
N ALA A 276 -8.08 19.72 13.62
CA ALA A 276 -8.01 19.43 12.19
C ALA A 276 -7.74 17.94 11.97
N LEU A 277 -8.05 17.44 10.77
CA LEU A 277 -7.69 16.11 10.31
C LEU A 277 -6.57 16.24 9.29
N PHE A 278 -5.42 15.65 9.58
CA PHE A 278 -4.27 15.56 8.70
C PHE A 278 -4.04 14.12 8.25
N TRP A 279 -3.59 13.95 7.02
CA TRP A 279 -3.29 12.66 6.41
C TRP A 279 -1.79 12.47 6.26
N GLY A 280 -1.28 11.34 6.70
CA GLY A 280 0.13 11.01 6.54
C GLY A 280 0.37 9.59 6.04
N ASP A 281 1.56 9.38 5.53
CA ASP A 281 2.11 8.05 5.27
C ASP A 281 3.52 8.00 5.85
N ILE A 282 3.65 7.33 6.99
CA ILE A 282 4.84 7.39 7.85
C ILE A 282 5.74 6.15 7.74
N HIS A 283 5.46 5.27 6.78
CA HIS A 283 6.19 4.02 6.61
C HIS A 283 6.48 3.78 5.14
N GLY A 284 7.75 3.85 4.74
CA GLY A 284 8.18 3.57 3.38
C GLY A 284 9.70 3.67 3.22
N GLN A 285 10.20 3.14 2.11
CA GLN A 285 11.62 2.89 1.87
C GLN A 285 12.05 3.45 0.51
N THR A 286 13.35 3.67 0.37
CA THR A 286 13.96 4.27 -0.83
C THR A 286 15.08 3.38 -1.35
N ARG A 287 15.79 3.86 -2.39
CA ARG A 287 16.97 3.18 -2.90
C ARG A 287 18.10 3.01 -1.89
N SER A 288 18.07 3.70 -0.75
CA SER A 288 19.08 3.54 0.30
C SER A 288 18.96 2.18 1.01
N THR A 289 17.82 1.50 0.86
CA THR A 289 17.62 0.11 1.29
C THR A 289 17.07 -0.72 0.11
N VAL A 290 15.82 -1.17 0.17
CA VAL A 290 15.22 -2.14 -0.76
C VAL A 290 14.19 -1.53 -1.73
N GLY A 291 13.85 -0.24 -1.60
CA GLY A 291 12.89 0.47 -2.45
C GLY A 291 13.51 1.12 -3.70
N THR A 292 12.82 2.06 -4.36
CA THR A 292 13.34 2.84 -5.50
C THR A 292 13.45 4.33 -5.15
N GLY A 293 14.06 5.13 -6.04
CA GLY A 293 14.18 6.58 -5.88
C GLY A 293 15.09 7.06 -4.74
N THR A 294 15.48 8.32 -4.77
CA THR A 294 16.22 9.01 -3.70
C THR A 294 15.29 9.39 -2.53
N VAL A 295 15.86 9.77 -1.38
CA VAL A 295 15.06 10.29 -0.24
C VAL A 295 14.39 11.63 -0.61
N GLU A 296 15.05 12.42 -1.45
CA GLU A 296 14.52 13.67 -2.00
C GLU A 296 13.30 13.43 -2.91
N GLU A 297 13.40 12.48 -3.86
CA GLU A 297 12.29 12.11 -4.75
C GLU A 297 11.10 11.58 -3.95
N TYR A 298 11.37 10.80 -2.89
CA TYR A 298 10.37 10.24 -1.98
C TYR A 298 9.56 11.32 -1.25
N PHE A 299 10.22 12.27 -0.57
CA PHE A 299 9.50 13.34 0.13
C PHE A 299 8.84 14.32 -0.84
N ARG A 300 9.47 14.60 -1.99
CA ARG A 300 8.86 15.41 -3.04
C ARG A 300 7.59 14.76 -3.57
N PHE A 301 7.60 13.45 -3.81
CA PHE A 301 6.41 12.73 -4.25
C PHE A 301 5.30 12.82 -3.21
N ALA A 302 5.61 12.53 -1.93
CA ALA A 302 4.63 12.61 -0.84
C ALA A 302 3.93 13.99 -0.78
N ARG A 303 4.73 15.08 -0.79
CA ARG A 303 4.24 16.46 -0.70
C ARG A 303 3.50 16.92 -1.96
N ASP A 304 4.12 16.73 -3.12
CA ASP A 304 3.71 17.42 -4.35
C ASP A 304 2.83 16.55 -5.25
N ARG A 305 2.94 15.22 -5.17
CA ARG A 305 2.17 14.28 -6.00
C ARG A 305 1.06 13.60 -5.22
N ALA A 306 1.38 12.93 -4.11
CA ALA A 306 0.41 12.22 -3.29
C ALA A 306 -0.51 13.19 -2.54
N GLY A 307 0.05 14.33 -2.08
CA GLY A 307 -0.65 15.37 -1.35
C GLY A 307 -0.97 14.97 0.08
N VAL A 308 -0.09 14.20 0.74
CA VAL A 308 -0.20 13.96 2.18
C VAL A 308 0.36 15.16 2.95
N ASP A 309 -0.17 15.39 4.14
CA ASP A 309 0.20 16.51 5.02
C ASP A 309 1.50 16.23 5.77
N PHE A 310 1.82 14.95 6.02
CA PHE A 310 3.08 14.56 6.66
C PHE A 310 3.58 13.18 6.21
N ALA A 311 4.87 12.94 6.34
CA ALA A 311 5.50 11.67 5.99
C ALA A 311 6.74 11.36 6.84
N ALA A 312 7.18 10.11 6.83
CA ALA A 312 8.41 9.68 7.49
C ALA A 312 9.07 8.55 6.70
N TRP A 313 10.39 8.54 6.67
CA TRP A 313 11.16 7.48 6.03
C TRP A 313 11.48 6.37 7.03
N GLN A 314 11.43 5.11 6.58
CA GLN A 314 11.54 3.91 7.43
C GLN A 314 12.34 2.82 6.70
N GLY A 315 13.58 3.11 6.31
CA GLY A 315 14.44 2.07 5.71
C GLY A 315 14.91 1.04 6.74
N ASN A 316 15.03 -0.22 6.32
CA ASN A 316 15.61 -1.31 7.13
C ASN A 316 17.00 -0.95 7.70
N ASP A 317 17.08 -0.80 9.01
CA ASP A 317 18.24 -0.29 9.75
C ASP A 317 19.56 -1.01 9.46
N PHE A 318 19.54 -2.34 9.32
CA PHE A 318 20.72 -3.17 9.10
C PHE A 318 21.36 -2.99 7.71
N ARG A 319 20.76 -2.14 6.85
CA ARG A 319 21.29 -1.74 5.54
C ARG A 319 21.68 -0.27 5.46
N VAL A 320 21.24 0.55 6.43
CA VAL A 320 21.42 1.99 6.38
C VAL A 320 22.87 2.34 6.70
N ARG A 321 23.64 2.83 5.72
CA ARG A 321 25.00 3.32 5.97
C ARG A 321 24.96 4.68 6.65
N LYS A 322 26.11 5.17 7.11
CA LYS A 322 26.20 6.49 7.75
C LYS A 322 25.80 7.60 6.78
N GLU A 323 26.27 7.52 5.54
CA GLU A 323 25.97 8.51 4.50
C GLU A 323 24.49 8.52 4.17
N ASP A 324 23.83 7.34 4.18
CA ASP A 324 22.38 7.24 3.96
C ASP A 324 21.62 7.90 5.12
N TRP A 325 22.05 7.69 6.37
CA TRP A 325 21.43 8.33 7.53
C TRP A 325 21.59 9.85 7.54
N GLU A 326 22.77 10.36 7.15
CA GLU A 326 23.00 11.80 6.98
C GLU A 326 22.17 12.39 5.82
N GLU A 327 21.96 11.65 4.73
CA GLU A 327 21.00 12.02 3.67
C GLU A 327 19.58 12.13 4.24
N VAL A 328 19.11 11.12 4.98
CA VAL A 328 17.76 11.13 5.56
C VAL A 328 17.56 12.32 6.50
N LYS A 329 18.48 12.59 7.42
CA LYS A 329 18.40 13.76 8.31
C LYS A 329 18.30 15.07 7.53
N ARG A 330 19.15 15.25 6.52
CA ARG A 330 19.17 16.45 5.69
C ARG A 330 17.86 16.63 4.92
N GLU A 331 17.36 15.58 4.27
CA GLU A 331 16.13 15.66 3.48
C GLU A 331 14.89 15.81 4.39
N CYS A 332 14.83 15.12 5.53
CA CYS A 332 13.79 15.33 6.53
C CYS A 332 13.74 16.82 6.93
N LEU A 333 14.87 17.42 7.29
CA LEU A 333 14.93 18.84 7.64
C LEU A 333 14.52 19.74 6.46
N ALA A 334 15.03 19.47 5.26
CA ALA A 334 14.80 20.31 4.07
C ALA A 334 13.34 20.34 3.61
N PHE A 335 12.61 19.24 3.76
CA PHE A 335 11.20 19.14 3.38
C PHE A 335 10.23 19.53 4.50
N ASN A 336 10.69 19.69 5.74
CA ASN A 336 9.82 20.09 6.84
C ASN A 336 9.41 21.55 6.72
N GLU A 337 8.16 21.77 6.36
CA GLU A 337 7.53 23.07 6.18
C GLU A 337 6.23 23.13 7.01
N PRO A 338 6.30 23.56 8.29
CA PRO A 338 5.11 23.66 9.15
C PRO A 338 3.96 24.41 8.48
N GLY A 339 2.75 23.90 8.61
CA GLY A 339 1.54 24.41 7.96
C GLY A 339 1.35 23.94 6.52
N ARG A 340 2.33 23.27 5.90
CA ARG A 340 2.27 22.77 4.52
C ARG A 340 2.61 21.29 4.38
N PHE A 341 3.74 20.86 4.95
CA PHE A 341 4.20 19.48 4.89
C PHE A 341 5.18 19.19 6.03
N VAL A 342 4.87 18.22 6.89
CA VAL A 342 5.70 17.88 8.05
C VAL A 342 6.45 16.57 7.81
N THR A 343 7.71 16.51 8.23
CA THR A 343 8.50 15.27 8.20
C THR A 343 8.84 14.81 9.61
N LEU A 344 8.87 13.49 9.80
CA LEU A 344 9.44 12.86 10.98
C LEU A 344 10.70 12.09 10.59
N LEU A 345 11.73 12.17 11.42
CA LEU A 345 12.94 11.37 11.29
C LEU A 345 12.66 9.97 11.85
N GLY A 346 13.11 8.92 11.16
CA GLY A 346 12.87 7.56 11.61
C GLY A 346 13.58 6.51 10.77
N TYR A 347 13.49 5.26 11.21
CA TYR A 347 14.01 4.08 10.52
C TYR A 347 13.28 2.82 10.98
N GLU A 348 13.19 1.82 10.10
CA GLU A 348 12.62 0.51 10.44
C GLU A 348 13.70 -0.31 11.17
N TRP A 349 13.55 -0.51 12.47
CA TRP A 349 14.39 -1.45 13.22
C TRP A 349 13.98 -2.87 12.84
N SER A 350 14.83 -3.59 12.11
CA SER A 350 14.45 -4.82 11.41
C SER A 350 15.25 -6.05 11.87
N GLY A 351 15.18 -6.33 13.17
CA GLY A 351 15.81 -7.51 13.77
C GLY A 351 15.12 -8.82 13.41
N THR A 352 15.78 -9.95 13.71
CA THR A 352 15.11 -11.27 13.60
C THR A 352 13.91 -11.33 14.58
N ARG A 353 12.87 -12.08 14.23
CA ARG A 353 11.66 -12.20 15.07
C ARG A 353 11.95 -12.69 16.51
N SER A 354 12.99 -13.50 16.68
CA SER A 354 13.48 -13.94 17.99
C SER A 354 13.99 -12.81 18.88
N GLY A 355 14.41 -11.68 18.29
CA GLY A 355 14.87 -10.50 19.01
C GLY A 355 13.94 -9.29 18.91
N GLY A 356 12.76 -9.42 18.32
CA GLY A 356 11.78 -8.33 18.20
C GLY A 356 11.00 -8.36 16.89
N GLY A 357 11.61 -8.72 15.78
CA GLY A 357 10.99 -8.51 14.47
C GLY A 357 11.00 -7.03 14.07
N ASP A 358 10.07 -6.63 13.21
CA ASP A 358 10.11 -5.30 12.59
C ASP A 358 9.33 -4.26 13.42
N TYR A 359 9.98 -3.14 13.75
CA TYR A 359 9.41 -2.01 14.48
C TYR A 359 9.88 -0.71 13.83
N ASN A 360 8.94 0.16 13.47
CA ASN A 360 9.29 1.50 13.00
C ASN A 360 9.67 2.38 14.19
N ILE A 361 10.78 3.10 14.11
CA ILE A 361 11.29 4.01 15.14
C ILE A 361 11.18 5.44 14.61
N TYR A 362 10.69 6.35 15.45
CA TYR A 362 10.49 7.76 15.10
C TYR A 362 11.12 8.65 16.15
N PHE A 363 11.57 9.82 15.73
CA PHE A 363 12.06 10.88 16.61
C PHE A 363 11.27 12.18 16.39
N SER A 364 11.05 12.93 17.47
CA SER A 364 10.43 14.26 17.37
C SER A 364 11.40 15.32 16.84
N GLY A 365 12.71 15.10 16.98
CA GLY A 365 13.77 15.93 16.42
C GLY A 365 14.23 15.48 15.03
N ASP A 366 15.16 16.24 14.46
CA ASP A 366 15.78 16.00 13.14
C ASP A 366 17.25 15.59 13.20
N ASP A 367 17.81 15.48 14.41
CA ASP A 367 19.13 14.88 14.64
C ASP A 367 19.03 13.81 15.73
N ALA A 368 19.18 12.56 15.30
CA ALA A 368 19.21 11.41 16.17
C ALA A 368 20.28 10.44 15.70
N ARG A 369 20.84 9.67 16.63
CA ARG A 369 21.72 8.55 16.30
C ARG A 369 20.88 7.34 15.91
N ILE A 370 21.21 6.73 14.79
CA ILE A 370 20.66 5.42 14.43
C ILE A 370 21.24 4.34 15.34
N HIS A 371 20.37 3.47 15.87
CA HIS A 371 20.75 2.28 16.61
C HIS A 371 20.23 1.06 15.86
N ARG A 372 21.11 0.40 15.10
CA ARG A 372 20.71 -0.71 14.22
C ARG A 372 20.50 -1.99 15.02
N SER A 373 19.76 -2.91 14.44
CA SER A 373 19.60 -4.29 14.87
C SER A 373 20.89 -5.09 14.63
N SER A 374 21.60 -4.78 13.54
CA SER A 374 22.92 -5.35 13.22
C SER A 374 23.57 -4.60 12.06
N HIS A 375 24.88 -4.78 11.84
CA HIS A 375 25.57 -4.40 10.61
C HIS A 375 25.49 -5.45 9.48
N ALA A 376 24.45 -6.29 9.42
CA ALA A 376 24.39 -7.40 8.47
C ALA A 376 24.49 -6.97 6.99
N GLY A 377 24.05 -5.76 6.65
CA GLY A 377 24.12 -5.15 5.31
C GLY A 377 25.00 -3.90 5.24
N VAL A 378 25.82 -3.60 6.25
CA VAL A 378 26.67 -2.41 6.31
C VAL A 378 28.14 -2.82 6.41
N ALA A 379 28.96 -2.42 5.44
CA ALA A 379 30.36 -2.82 5.37
C ALA A 379 31.28 -2.05 6.34
N ASP A 380 30.96 -0.78 6.64
CA ASP A 380 31.67 -0.01 7.66
C ASP A 380 31.21 -0.44 9.05
N LEU A 381 32.09 -1.07 9.81
CA LEU A 381 31.80 -1.58 11.17
C LEU A 381 32.23 -0.62 12.28
N SER A 382 32.65 0.60 11.96
CA SER A 382 33.23 1.51 12.96
C SER A 382 32.25 2.07 13.99
N ASP A 383 30.94 1.88 13.80
CA ASP A 383 29.87 2.15 14.78
C ASP A 383 29.07 0.89 15.16
N ALA A 384 29.63 -0.32 14.96
CA ALA A 384 28.96 -1.58 15.30
C ALA A 384 28.67 -1.74 16.81
N ASP A 385 29.37 -1.01 17.68
CA ASP A 385 29.10 -0.95 19.12
C ASP A 385 27.76 -0.24 19.46
N THR A 386 27.19 0.48 18.49
CA THR A 386 25.91 1.18 18.63
C THR A 386 24.71 0.29 18.37
N ASP A 387 24.92 -0.91 17.82
CA ASP A 387 23.86 -1.86 17.54
C ASP A 387 23.14 -2.28 18.83
N ARG A 388 21.84 -2.47 18.73
CA ARG A 388 20.96 -2.89 19.82
C ARG A 388 20.15 -4.08 19.38
N PHE A 389 20.58 -5.27 19.76
CA PHE A 389 19.85 -6.51 19.59
C PHE A 389 19.92 -7.35 20.87
N PRO A 390 18.80 -7.95 21.33
CA PRO A 390 17.42 -7.81 20.83
C PRO A 390 16.86 -6.40 21.08
N ILE A 391 15.64 -6.11 20.60
CA ILE A 391 14.99 -4.79 20.70
C ILE A 391 14.84 -4.30 22.14
N SER A 392 14.81 -5.19 23.15
CA SER A 392 14.84 -4.76 24.56
C SER A 392 16.09 -3.95 24.91
N LYS A 393 17.23 -4.16 24.23
CA LYS A 393 18.41 -3.31 24.36
C LYS A 393 18.24 -1.92 23.75
N LEU A 394 17.39 -1.80 22.73
CA LEU A 394 16.99 -0.52 22.18
C LEU A 394 16.12 0.23 23.19
N TRP A 395 15.13 -0.45 23.79
CA TRP A 395 14.29 0.11 24.85
C TRP A 395 15.09 0.51 26.11
N GLU A 396 16.10 -0.26 26.51
CA GLU A 396 17.04 0.13 27.57
C GLU A 396 17.80 1.42 27.20
N THR A 397 18.21 1.56 25.94
CA THR A 397 18.95 2.73 25.45
C THR A 397 18.08 3.99 25.43
N PHE A 398 16.80 3.84 25.14
CA PHE A 398 15.86 4.95 25.04
C PHE A 398 15.13 5.28 26.34
N ARG A 399 15.34 4.52 27.42
CA ARG A 399 14.62 4.69 28.67
C ARG A 399 14.64 6.13 29.19
N GLY A 400 13.48 6.67 29.53
CA GLY A 400 13.29 8.02 30.03
C GLY A 400 13.35 9.11 28.96
N ARG A 401 13.47 8.75 27.68
CA ARG A 401 13.38 9.70 26.57
C ARG A 401 11.92 9.87 26.14
N GLU A 402 11.55 11.12 25.92
CA GLU A 402 10.22 11.49 25.41
C GLU A 402 10.25 11.80 23.90
N ASP A 403 11.43 11.94 23.31
CA ASP A 403 11.63 12.32 21.91
C ASP A 403 11.73 11.13 20.95
N VAL A 404 11.40 9.92 21.41
CA VAL A 404 11.42 8.68 20.63
C VAL A 404 10.16 7.85 20.86
N MET A 405 9.62 7.28 19.80
CA MET A 405 8.48 6.36 19.85
C MET A 405 8.63 5.26 18.79
N SER A 406 7.79 4.24 18.90
CA SER A 406 7.76 3.12 18.00
C SER A 406 6.35 2.72 17.58
N VAL A 407 6.27 2.18 16.37
CA VAL A 407 5.07 1.55 15.81
C VAL A 407 5.38 0.10 15.52
N ALA A 408 4.60 -0.80 16.12
CA ALA A 408 4.69 -2.24 15.82
C ALA A 408 3.96 -2.53 14.50
N HIS A 409 4.61 -3.25 13.58
CA HIS A 409 4.03 -3.51 12.27
C HIS A 409 4.33 -4.92 11.75
N VAL A 410 3.78 -5.25 10.57
CA VAL A 410 4.02 -6.52 9.88
C VAL A 410 4.68 -6.26 8.53
N GLY A 411 6.00 -6.18 8.54
CA GLY A 411 6.82 -6.05 7.34
C GLY A 411 7.17 -7.39 6.70
N GLY A 412 8.40 -7.48 6.17
CA GLY A 412 9.01 -8.74 5.78
C GLY A 412 9.10 -9.76 6.92
N ARG A 413 9.12 -9.29 8.16
CA ARG A 413 8.94 -10.07 9.40
C ARG A 413 7.81 -9.41 10.21
N ALA A 414 7.00 -10.21 10.88
CA ALA A 414 6.06 -9.65 11.85
C ALA A 414 6.82 -9.19 13.10
N CYS A 415 6.43 -8.03 13.66
CA CYS A 415 6.78 -7.68 15.02
C CYS A 415 6.45 -8.82 16.00
N ASN A 416 7.19 -8.86 17.10
CA ASN A 416 6.98 -9.77 18.21
C ASN A 416 6.54 -8.97 19.42
N LEU A 417 5.22 -8.96 19.64
CA LEU A 417 4.56 -8.27 20.74
C LEU A 417 5.00 -8.72 22.15
N ASP A 418 5.79 -9.79 22.29
CA ASP A 418 6.44 -10.16 23.56
C ASP A 418 7.49 -9.14 24.02
N PHE A 419 7.96 -8.30 23.10
CA PHE A 419 8.86 -7.18 23.37
C PHE A 419 8.14 -5.83 23.48
N TYR A 420 6.81 -5.84 23.62
CA TYR A 420 6.02 -4.62 23.83
C TYR A 420 6.51 -3.85 25.06
N ASP A 421 6.74 -2.56 24.88
CA ASP A 421 7.07 -1.61 25.93
C ASP A 421 6.14 -0.40 25.83
N PRO A 422 5.27 -0.14 26.82
CA PRO A 422 4.26 0.91 26.73
C PRO A 422 4.85 2.32 26.73
N GLU A 423 6.13 2.49 27.10
CA GLU A 423 6.82 3.78 27.03
C GLU A 423 7.15 4.18 25.58
N PHE A 424 7.29 3.21 24.68
CA PHE A 424 7.71 3.47 23.29
C PHE A 424 6.69 3.01 22.27
N VAL A 425 6.01 1.88 22.47
CA VAL A 425 5.10 1.32 21.47
C VAL A 425 3.71 1.93 21.64
N HIS A 426 3.49 3.05 20.96
CA HIS A 426 2.23 3.79 21.04
C HIS A 426 1.20 3.36 20.01
N LEU A 427 1.61 2.91 18.82
CA LEU A 427 0.70 2.58 17.72
C LEU A 427 0.98 1.19 17.15
N ILE A 428 -0.05 0.61 16.54
CA ILE A 428 0.01 -0.61 15.72
C ILE A 428 -0.40 -0.29 14.29
N GLU A 429 0.39 -0.75 13.34
CA GLU A 429 0.04 -0.67 11.92
C GLU A 429 -0.96 -1.76 11.53
N ALA A 430 -2.18 -1.33 11.22
CA ALA A 430 -3.28 -2.22 10.82
C ALA A 430 -3.19 -2.68 9.37
N HIS A 431 -2.52 -1.91 8.51
CA HIS A 431 -2.48 -2.14 7.07
C HIS A 431 -1.23 -1.53 6.46
N SER A 432 -0.66 -2.25 5.48
CA SER A 432 0.36 -1.78 4.56
C SER A 432 0.30 -2.51 3.22
N HIS A 433 1.19 -2.18 2.30
CA HIS A 433 1.30 -2.85 1.00
C HIS A 433 1.54 -4.37 1.15
N HIS A 434 2.02 -4.81 2.32
CA HIS A 434 2.13 -6.23 2.66
C HIS A 434 0.82 -6.93 3.00
N GLY A 435 -0.27 -6.20 3.23
CA GLY A 435 -1.57 -6.77 3.60
C GLY A 435 -2.32 -6.02 4.69
N THR A 436 -3.44 -6.63 5.12
CA THR A 436 -4.24 -6.17 6.26
C THR A 436 -4.01 -7.07 7.47
N PHE A 437 -3.70 -6.46 8.62
CA PHE A 437 -3.27 -7.14 9.85
C PHE A 437 -4.21 -6.89 11.02
N GLU A 438 -5.53 -6.96 10.78
CA GLU A 438 -6.53 -6.76 11.86
C GLU A 438 -6.31 -7.73 13.05
N TRP A 439 -5.76 -8.92 12.79
CA TRP A 439 -5.35 -9.87 13.82
C TRP A 439 -4.28 -9.32 14.79
N LEU A 440 -3.45 -8.37 14.36
CA LEU A 440 -2.43 -7.74 15.22
C LEU A 440 -3.07 -6.75 16.20
N ILE A 441 -4.13 -6.05 15.76
CA ILE A 441 -4.97 -5.20 16.62
C ILE A 441 -5.66 -6.09 17.67
N GLU A 442 -6.30 -7.18 17.22
CA GLU A 442 -6.98 -8.15 18.09
C GLU A 442 -6.01 -8.72 19.14
N GLU A 443 -4.82 -9.18 18.71
CA GLU A 443 -3.81 -9.74 19.62
C GLU A 443 -3.33 -8.72 20.67
N ALA A 444 -3.09 -7.47 20.27
CA ALA A 444 -2.67 -6.43 21.22
C ALA A 444 -3.75 -6.09 22.25
N ILE A 445 -5.01 -6.02 21.81
CA ILE A 445 -6.17 -5.78 22.67
C ILE A 445 -6.36 -6.94 23.66
N GLU A 446 -6.29 -8.19 23.20
CA GLU A 446 -6.41 -9.38 24.06
C GLU A 446 -5.30 -9.47 25.12
N ARG A 447 -4.11 -8.93 24.81
CA ARG A 447 -2.97 -8.83 25.74
C ARG A 447 -3.08 -7.63 26.69
N GLY A 448 -4.12 -6.82 26.58
CA GLY A 448 -4.35 -5.65 27.43
C GLY A 448 -3.46 -4.45 27.11
N PHE A 449 -2.89 -4.38 25.90
CA PHE A 449 -2.01 -3.29 25.51
C PHE A 449 -2.80 -2.01 25.18
N LYS A 450 -2.20 -0.87 25.53
CA LYS A 450 -2.78 0.45 25.28
C LYS A 450 -2.10 1.09 24.07
N VAL A 451 -2.67 0.86 22.90
CA VAL A 451 -2.11 1.21 21.59
C VAL A 451 -3.15 1.93 20.74
N GLY A 452 -2.69 2.86 19.92
CA GLY A 452 -3.47 3.46 18.85
C GLY A 452 -3.31 2.65 17.57
N ILE A 453 -4.08 3.04 16.55
CA ILE A 453 -4.06 2.40 15.24
C ILE A 453 -3.55 3.39 14.20
N THR A 454 -2.70 2.90 13.30
CA THR A 454 -2.19 3.62 12.14
C THR A 454 -2.30 2.75 10.88
N GLY A 455 -2.32 3.39 9.72
CA GLY A 455 -2.02 2.78 8.43
C GLY A 455 -0.75 3.41 7.88
N GLY A 456 0.09 2.61 7.23
CA GLY A 456 1.27 3.07 6.52
C GLY A 456 1.38 2.30 5.21
N SER A 457 2.19 2.75 4.26
CA SER A 457 2.31 2.00 3.00
C SER A 457 3.35 0.89 3.09
N ASP A 458 4.44 1.05 3.84
CA ASP A 458 5.67 0.29 3.64
C ASP A 458 6.09 0.33 2.15
N ASP A 459 6.01 1.52 1.56
CA ASP A 459 6.26 1.69 0.12
C ASP A 459 7.68 1.30 -0.26
N HIS A 460 7.82 0.70 -1.43
CA HIS A 460 9.10 0.39 -2.05
C HIS A 460 9.20 0.94 -3.47
N THR A 461 8.17 1.67 -3.93
CA THR A 461 7.99 2.06 -5.34
C THR A 461 8.27 3.53 -5.60
N GLY A 462 8.55 4.33 -4.56
CA GLY A 462 8.77 5.77 -4.66
C GLY A 462 7.46 6.57 -4.75
N ARG A 463 6.33 5.96 -4.37
CA ARG A 463 4.96 6.50 -4.46
C ARG A 463 4.34 6.78 -3.08
N GLN A 464 5.14 7.15 -2.08
CA GLN A 464 4.69 7.40 -0.71
C GLN A 464 3.39 8.23 -0.63
N GLY A 465 2.37 7.73 0.06
CA GLY A 465 1.05 8.34 0.18
C GLY A 465 0.10 8.15 -1.01
N LEU A 466 0.53 7.45 -2.07
CA LEU A 466 -0.29 7.07 -3.24
C LEU A 466 0.13 5.69 -3.77
N VAL A 467 0.20 4.72 -2.88
CA VAL A 467 0.72 3.40 -3.23
C VAL A 467 -0.42 2.51 -3.70
N TYR A 468 -0.28 2.01 -4.92
CA TYR A 468 -1.19 1.05 -5.54
C TYR A 468 -0.57 -0.34 -5.57
N PRO A 469 -1.39 -1.40 -5.61
CA PRO A 469 -0.90 -2.77 -5.68
C PRO A 469 0.06 -2.96 -6.84
N ASN A 470 1.19 -3.61 -6.58
CA ASN A 470 2.06 -4.09 -7.64
C ASN A 470 1.40 -5.30 -8.32
N ARG A 471 1.73 -5.56 -9.59
CA ARG A 471 1.27 -6.77 -10.26
C ARG A 471 1.94 -7.98 -9.63
N ARG A 472 1.13 -8.96 -9.23
CA ARG A 472 1.62 -10.26 -8.77
C ARG A 472 2.61 -10.88 -9.74
N THR A 473 3.78 -11.25 -9.23
CA THR A 473 4.72 -12.14 -9.90
C THR A 473 5.18 -13.21 -8.91
N ASN A 474 5.67 -14.34 -9.40
CA ASN A 474 6.16 -15.42 -8.52
C ASN A 474 7.48 -15.06 -7.79
N ASN A 475 8.06 -13.89 -8.06
CA ASN A 475 9.41 -13.49 -7.64
C ASN A 475 9.46 -12.24 -6.75
N VAL A 476 8.34 -11.56 -6.53
CA VAL A 476 8.28 -10.34 -5.73
C VAL A 476 7.66 -10.63 -4.37
N VAL A 477 8.13 -9.91 -3.35
CA VAL A 477 7.55 -9.84 -2.02
C VAL A 477 6.07 -9.46 -2.14
N THR A 478 5.17 -10.04 -1.36
CA THR A 478 3.72 -9.72 -1.41
C THR A 478 3.51 -8.22 -1.22
N PHE A 479 3.26 -7.54 -2.32
CA PHE A 479 2.93 -6.11 -2.46
C PHE A 479 1.65 -6.06 -3.27
N ASP A 480 0.62 -6.73 -2.73
CA ASP A 480 -0.53 -7.20 -3.48
C ASP A 480 -1.79 -6.37 -3.19
N VAL A 481 -1.69 -5.37 -2.31
CA VAL A 481 -2.79 -4.49 -1.88
C VAL A 481 -2.35 -3.02 -1.94
N LYS A 482 -3.27 -2.06 -1.81
CA LYS A 482 -2.91 -0.63 -1.69
C LYS A 482 -2.04 -0.37 -0.46
N GLY A 483 -1.32 0.76 -0.43
CA GLY A 483 -0.69 1.23 0.80
C GLY A 483 -1.70 1.86 1.77
N GLY A 484 -1.44 1.77 3.07
CA GLY A 484 -2.26 2.40 4.09
C GLY A 484 -2.03 3.91 4.22
N LEU A 485 -2.94 4.58 4.91
CA LEU A 485 -2.77 5.97 5.35
C LEU A 485 -3.13 6.13 6.83
N LEU A 486 -2.49 7.13 7.45
CA LEU A 486 -2.74 7.56 8.81
C LEU A 486 -3.61 8.82 8.79
N GLY A 487 -4.82 8.73 9.36
CA GLY A 487 -5.63 9.90 9.72
C GLY A 487 -5.27 10.33 11.14
N LEU A 488 -4.92 11.61 11.32
CA LEU A 488 -4.42 12.14 12.59
C LEU A 488 -5.14 13.44 12.97
N TYR A 489 -5.58 13.54 14.23
CA TYR A 489 -6.24 14.72 14.77
C TYR A 489 -5.28 15.58 15.60
N ALA A 490 -5.02 16.80 15.11
CA ALA A 490 -4.12 17.77 15.75
C ALA A 490 -4.65 19.21 15.58
N PRO A 491 -4.27 20.14 16.47
CA PRO A 491 -4.69 21.54 16.37
C PRO A 491 -4.10 22.25 15.13
N GLU A 492 -2.90 21.87 14.72
CA GLU A 492 -2.16 22.45 13.60
C GLU A 492 -1.18 21.45 12.98
N LEU A 493 -0.66 21.76 11.80
CA LEU A 493 0.30 20.93 11.07
C LEU A 493 1.74 21.35 11.43
N THR A 494 2.19 20.99 12.62
CA THR A 494 3.58 21.16 13.08
C THR A 494 4.16 19.81 13.48
N ARG A 495 5.50 19.69 13.51
CA ARG A 495 6.16 18.44 13.90
C ARG A 495 5.78 18.06 15.34
N GLU A 496 5.72 19.05 16.21
CA GLU A 496 5.34 18.93 17.62
C GLU A 496 3.88 18.45 17.75
N ALA A 497 2.95 19.08 17.04
CA ALA A 497 1.53 18.70 17.13
C ALA A 497 1.25 17.31 16.54
N VAL A 498 1.94 16.95 15.45
CA VAL A 498 1.89 15.60 14.86
C VAL A 498 2.45 14.57 15.85
N TRP A 499 3.61 14.85 16.45
CA TRP A 499 4.22 13.99 17.47
C TRP A 499 3.30 13.77 18.67
N GLU A 500 2.75 14.84 19.24
CA GLU A 500 1.82 14.74 20.37
C GLU A 500 0.56 13.97 20.04
N ALA A 501 0.00 14.14 18.84
CA ALA A 501 -1.18 13.41 18.41
C ALA A 501 -0.91 11.90 18.24
N MET A 502 0.26 11.54 17.71
CA MET A 502 0.69 10.14 17.62
C MET A 502 0.90 9.52 19.02
N ARG A 503 1.61 10.22 19.92
CA ARG A 503 1.81 9.74 21.31
C ARG A 503 0.50 9.58 22.07
N ALA A 504 -0.42 10.52 21.89
CA ALA A 504 -1.76 10.49 22.47
C ALA A 504 -2.74 9.56 21.72
N ARG A 505 -2.28 8.88 20.66
CA ARG A 505 -3.08 7.92 19.86
C ARG A 505 -4.34 8.54 19.24
N ARG A 506 -4.34 9.86 18.98
CA ARG A 506 -5.42 10.57 18.27
C ARG A 506 -5.36 10.30 16.77
N THR A 507 -5.36 9.02 16.43
CA THR A 507 -5.06 8.49 15.11
C THR A 507 -6.05 7.42 14.70
N TYR A 508 -6.14 7.15 13.41
CA TYR A 508 -6.80 5.96 12.87
C TYR A 508 -6.10 5.54 11.59
N GLY A 509 -6.14 4.25 11.28
CA GLY A 509 -5.59 3.70 10.04
C GLY A 509 -6.66 3.53 8.98
N THR A 510 -6.26 3.66 7.71
CA THR A 510 -7.05 3.23 6.54
C THR A 510 -6.20 2.42 5.57
N ASN A 511 -6.82 1.71 4.64
CA ASN A 511 -6.14 1.01 3.54
C ASN A 511 -5.88 1.91 2.31
N GLY A 512 -5.65 3.21 2.54
CA GLY A 512 -5.34 4.19 1.50
C GLY A 512 -6.47 5.17 1.20
N GLU A 513 -7.69 4.86 1.60
CA GLU A 513 -8.86 5.73 1.40
C GLU A 513 -8.92 6.83 2.46
N ARG A 514 -9.22 8.07 2.05
CA ARG A 514 -9.37 9.23 2.96
C ARG A 514 -10.76 9.28 3.60
N ILE A 515 -11.12 8.20 4.28
CA ILE A 515 -12.37 8.04 5.02
C ILE A 515 -12.33 8.99 6.22
N PHE A 516 -13.38 9.80 6.38
CA PHE A 516 -13.53 10.59 7.60
C PHE A 516 -14.08 9.68 8.69
N LEU A 517 -13.35 9.53 9.80
CA LEU A 517 -13.74 8.74 10.95
C LEU A 517 -13.47 9.51 12.23
N LYS A 518 -14.51 9.72 13.03
CA LYS A 518 -14.42 10.28 14.37
C LYS A 518 -15.15 9.38 15.36
N THR A 519 -14.51 9.10 16.49
CA THR A 519 -15.11 8.42 17.62
C THR A 519 -14.83 9.19 18.89
N ALA A 520 -15.84 9.32 19.76
CA ALA A 520 -15.72 10.00 21.03
C ALA A 520 -16.52 9.29 22.14
N CYS A 521 -16.16 9.52 23.39
CA CYS A 521 -16.89 9.06 24.57
C CYS A 521 -16.73 10.07 25.69
N ALA A 522 -17.85 10.56 26.26
CA ALA A 522 -17.85 11.52 27.36
C ALA A 522 -16.90 12.73 27.14
N GLY A 523 -16.83 13.24 25.91
CA GLY A 523 -15.98 14.37 25.52
C GLY A 523 -14.54 14.00 25.13
N ALA A 524 -14.08 12.78 25.43
CA ALA A 524 -12.78 12.28 25.00
C ALA A 524 -12.82 11.71 23.58
N TRP A 525 -11.71 11.85 22.86
CA TRP A 525 -11.50 11.38 21.50
C TRP A 525 -10.84 10.00 21.46
N MET A 526 -10.89 9.35 20.30
CA MET A 526 -10.08 8.15 20.00
C MET A 526 -8.64 8.27 20.52
N GLY A 527 -8.13 7.20 21.13
CA GLY A 527 -6.80 7.12 21.71
C GLY A 527 -6.70 7.47 23.20
N GLU A 528 -7.65 8.26 23.70
CA GLU A 528 -7.65 8.72 25.09
C GLU A 528 -8.09 7.63 26.08
N GLU A 529 -7.70 7.84 27.33
CA GLU A 529 -8.05 6.97 28.46
C GLU A 529 -8.91 7.78 29.43
N ILE A 530 -10.09 7.25 29.78
CA ILE A 530 -11.05 7.96 30.63
C ILE A 530 -11.61 7.05 31.72
N SER A 531 -12.13 7.66 32.78
CA SER A 531 -12.94 6.97 33.78
C SER A 531 -14.37 7.51 33.77
N VAL A 532 -15.35 6.60 33.81
CA VAL A 532 -16.78 6.93 33.81
C VAL A 532 -17.48 6.19 34.95
N SER A 533 -18.47 6.82 35.59
CA SER A 533 -19.18 6.21 36.73
C SER A 533 -20.38 5.34 36.33
N GLY A 534 -20.73 5.31 35.04
CA GLY A 534 -21.91 4.63 34.51
C GLY A 534 -21.65 4.04 33.12
N PRO A 535 -22.68 3.49 32.47
CA PRO A 535 -22.60 2.99 31.11
C PRO A 535 -22.00 4.05 30.15
N PRO A 536 -20.92 3.73 29.40
CA PRO A 536 -20.34 4.68 28.47
C PRO A 536 -21.23 4.84 27.23
N THR A 537 -21.40 6.08 26.78
CA THR A 537 -22.01 6.42 25.49
C THR A 537 -20.92 6.76 24.49
N LEU A 538 -20.88 6.01 23.40
CA LEU A 538 -19.93 6.14 22.30
C LEU A 538 -20.60 6.91 21.16
N GLU A 539 -19.98 8.00 20.73
CA GLU A 539 -20.40 8.81 19.58
C GLU A 539 -19.52 8.47 18.38
N VAL A 540 -20.13 8.13 17.25
CA VAL A 540 -19.44 7.71 16.02
C VAL A 540 -19.95 8.55 14.86
N GLU A 541 -19.01 9.11 14.08
CA GLU A 541 -19.27 9.83 12.83
C GLU A 541 -18.33 9.30 11.75
N VAL A 542 -18.91 8.74 10.69
CA VAL A 542 -18.19 8.16 9.55
C VAL A 542 -18.74 8.76 8.26
N HIS A 543 -17.85 9.22 7.39
CA HIS A 543 -18.19 9.57 6.01
C HIS A 543 -17.20 8.88 5.06
N GLY A 544 -17.74 8.02 4.19
CA GLY A 544 -16.96 7.25 3.23
C GLY A 544 -16.57 8.04 1.98
N THR A 545 -15.57 7.52 1.28
CA THR A 545 -15.20 7.82 -0.12
C THR A 545 -15.99 7.00 -1.15
N ALA A 546 -16.80 6.06 -0.65
CA ALA A 546 -17.72 5.15 -1.32
C ALA A 546 -18.83 4.73 -0.33
N PRO A 547 -19.95 4.13 -0.77
CA PRO A 547 -21.01 3.68 0.11
C PRO A 547 -20.52 2.73 1.22
N LEU A 548 -21.06 2.87 2.43
CA LEU A 548 -20.70 2.06 3.59
C LEU A 548 -21.35 0.67 3.51
N LEU A 549 -20.58 -0.38 3.79
CA LEU A 549 -21.07 -1.74 3.97
C LEU A 549 -21.27 -2.07 5.44
N ASP A 550 -20.22 -1.91 6.24
CA ASP A 550 -20.22 -2.21 7.67
C ASP A 550 -19.62 -1.05 8.45
N VAL A 551 -20.29 -0.64 9.53
CA VAL A 551 -19.72 0.21 10.58
C VAL A 551 -19.99 -0.50 11.89
N GLU A 552 -18.94 -1.07 12.46
CA GLU A 552 -18.98 -1.95 13.63
C GLU A 552 -18.33 -1.22 14.82
N LEU A 553 -19.10 -1.01 15.90
CA LEU A 553 -18.55 -0.61 17.19
C LEU A 553 -18.12 -1.85 17.95
N LYS A 554 -16.85 -1.88 18.34
CA LYS A 554 -16.18 -2.98 19.01
C LYS A 554 -15.93 -2.63 20.49
N ARG A 555 -16.07 -3.63 21.36
CA ARG A 555 -15.57 -3.63 22.75
C ARG A 555 -14.63 -4.81 22.91
N GLY A 556 -13.35 -4.56 23.15
CA GLY A 556 -12.35 -5.62 22.98
C GLY A 556 -12.33 -6.06 21.52
N ILE A 557 -12.53 -7.36 21.27
CA ILE A 557 -12.65 -7.93 19.91
C ILE A 557 -14.11 -8.16 19.48
N GLU A 558 -15.07 -8.01 20.40
CA GLU A 558 -16.48 -8.26 20.18
C GLU A 558 -17.15 -7.07 19.50
N THR A 559 -17.97 -7.33 18.46
CA THR A 559 -18.85 -6.30 17.89
C THR A 559 -20.10 -6.17 18.74
N ILE A 560 -20.24 -5.07 19.47
CA ILE A 560 -21.39 -4.80 20.35
C ILE A 560 -22.52 -4.05 19.65
N TYR A 561 -22.21 -3.36 18.54
CA TYR A 561 -23.21 -2.69 17.71
C TYR A 561 -22.76 -2.62 16.25
N ARG A 562 -23.70 -2.83 15.33
CA ARG A 562 -23.52 -2.66 13.87
C ARG A 562 -24.52 -1.64 13.36
N PHE A 563 -24.04 -0.51 12.84
CA PHE A 563 -24.92 0.48 12.23
C PHE A 563 -25.57 -0.12 10.96
N PRO A 564 -26.88 0.07 10.74
CA PRO A 564 -27.62 -0.61 9.68
C PRO A 564 -27.47 0.03 8.28
N ALA A 565 -26.28 0.53 7.90
CA ALA A 565 -26.03 1.24 6.64
C ALA A 565 -26.42 0.45 5.38
N ASN A 566 -26.28 -0.87 5.43
CA ASN A 566 -26.56 -1.74 4.29
C ASN A 566 -27.58 -2.84 4.63
N ARG A 567 -28.47 -2.58 5.60
CA ARG A 567 -29.47 -3.55 6.03
C ARG A 567 -30.58 -3.67 4.97
N PRO A 568 -30.97 -4.89 4.55
CA PRO A 568 -32.10 -5.09 3.63
C PRO A 568 -33.40 -4.46 4.17
N ARG A 569 -34.16 -3.76 3.32
CA ARG A 569 -35.48 -3.21 3.71
C ARG A 569 -36.51 -4.34 3.88
N ARG A 570 -37.32 -4.28 4.94
CA ARG A 570 -38.42 -5.24 5.18
C ARG A 570 -39.42 -5.23 4.01
N GLY A 571 -39.75 -6.41 3.47
CA GLY A 571 -40.79 -6.58 2.44
C GLY A 571 -40.31 -7.04 1.06
N GLN A 572 -38.99 -7.10 0.80
CA GLN A 572 -38.42 -7.63 -0.46
C GLN A 572 -38.34 -9.17 -0.52
N GLY A 573 -39.16 -9.90 0.25
CA GLY A 573 -39.07 -11.36 0.43
C GLY A 573 -40.20 -12.19 -0.19
N GLY A 574 -40.94 -11.65 -1.16
CA GLY A 574 -41.98 -12.40 -1.88
C GLY A 574 -41.40 -13.50 -2.77
N GLN A 575 -42.23 -14.47 -3.18
CA GLN A 575 -41.86 -15.44 -4.23
C GLN A 575 -41.43 -14.68 -5.49
N GLY A 576 -40.18 -14.89 -5.93
CA GLY A 576 -39.60 -14.21 -7.11
C GLY A 576 -38.89 -12.88 -6.83
N ALA A 577 -38.74 -12.46 -5.57
CA ALA A 577 -38.00 -11.24 -5.25
C ALA A 577 -36.47 -11.47 -5.31
N VAL A 578 -35.75 -10.49 -5.86
CA VAL A 578 -34.29 -10.51 -5.97
C VAL A 578 -33.67 -10.18 -4.62
N ARG A 579 -32.88 -11.12 -4.08
CA ARG A 579 -32.11 -10.94 -2.84
C ARG A 579 -30.67 -10.61 -3.20
N ARG A 580 -30.07 -9.64 -2.50
CA ARG A 580 -28.64 -9.34 -2.66
C ARG A 580 -27.83 -10.00 -1.56
N ILE A 581 -26.98 -10.95 -1.94
CA ILE A 581 -26.12 -11.71 -1.03
C ILE A 581 -24.68 -11.28 -1.25
N ARG A 582 -24.02 -10.80 -0.20
CA ARG A 582 -22.57 -10.61 -0.15
C ARG A 582 -21.93 -11.94 0.20
N VAL A 583 -20.98 -12.39 -0.62
CA VAL A 583 -20.08 -13.50 -0.31
C VAL A 583 -18.66 -12.96 -0.33
N GLN A 584 -18.00 -12.96 0.82
CA GLN A 584 -16.68 -12.37 1.05
C GLN A 584 -15.72 -13.43 1.58
N TRP A 585 -14.46 -13.39 1.19
CA TRP A 585 -13.39 -14.21 1.75
C TRP A 585 -12.15 -13.35 2.04
N SER A 586 -11.37 -13.75 3.04
CA SER A 586 -10.24 -12.95 3.53
C SER A 586 -9.24 -13.84 4.27
N GLY A 587 -8.10 -13.28 4.65
CA GLY A 587 -7.14 -13.86 5.58
C GLY A 587 -5.75 -14.11 5.00
N VAL A 588 -4.86 -14.62 5.86
CA VAL A 588 -3.47 -14.96 5.55
C VAL A 588 -3.10 -16.35 6.07
N THR A 589 -2.17 -17.03 5.41
CA THR A 589 -1.71 -18.38 5.79
C THR A 589 -0.83 -18.38 7.03
N ALA A 590 -0.14 -17.28 7.32
CA ALA A 590 0.76 -17.13 8.46
C ALA A 590 0.84 -15.67 8.95
N LYS A 591 1.19 -15.48 10.24
CA LYS A 591 1.39 -14.14 10.83
C LYS A 591 2.63 -13.43 10.30
N SER A 592 3.64 -14.17 9.85
CA SER A 592 4.96 -13.65 9.47
C SER A 592 5.50 -14.38 8.24
N GLY A 593 6.40 -13.72 7.51
CA GLY A 593 7.04 -14.25 6.32
C GLY A 593 6.53 -13.57 5.04
N ARG A 594 7.29 -13.75 3.96
CA ARG A 594 7.05 -13.07 2.67
C ARG A 594 6.02 -13.74 1.77
N ASP A 595 5.59 -14.96 2.10
CA ASP A 595 4.54 -15.70 1.37
C ASP A 595 3.40 -16.06 2.33
N LYS A 596 2.60 -15.04 2.70
CA LYS A 596 1.48 -15.15 3.64
C LYS A 596 0.10 -15.11 2.96
N LYS A 597 0.07 -14.98 1.63
CA LYS A 597 -1.18 -14.86 0.86
C LYS A 597 -1.98 -16.16 0.83
N VAL A 598 -3.29 -16.02 0.66
CA VAL A 598 -4.18 -17.15 0.40
C VAL A 598 -4.61 -17.10 -1.07
N ASN A 599 -4.20 -18.08 -1.87
CA ASN A 599 -4.68 -18.21 -3.25
C ASN A 599 -6.04 -18.91 -3.28
N TRP A 600 -7.08 -18.21 -3.73
CA TRP A 600 -8.45 -18.69 -3.80
C TRP A 600 -8.78 -19.13 -5.22
N ARG A 601 -9.05 -20.43 -5.41
CA ARG A 601 -9.48 -21.02 -6.68
C ARG A 601 -10.74 -21.84 -6.43
N GLY A 602 -11.85 -21.39 -6.99
CA GLY A 602 -13.14 -21.92 -6.59
C GLY A 602 -14.31 -21.40 -7.40
N GLY A 603 -15.47 -21.40 -6.76
CA GLY A 603 -16.69 -20.90 -7.34
C GLY A 603 -17.83 -20.85 -6.34
N ILE A 604 -18.92 -20.26 -6.81
CA ILE A 604 -20.18 -20.18 -6.09
C ILE A 604 -21.24 -20.78 -6.99
N SER A 605 -22.04 -21.70 -6.46
CA SER A 605 -23.13 -22.31 -7.20
C SER A 605 -24.44 -22.33 -6.43
N LEU A 606 -25.55 -22.34 -7.16
CA LEU A 606 -26.90 -22.36 -6.64
C LEU A 606 -27.65 -23.60 -7.16
N ASP A 607 -28.33 -24.34 -6.28
CA ASP A 607 -29.10 -25.54 -6.68
C ASP A 607 -30.40 -25.19 -7.43
N ARG A 608 -31.13 -24.17 -6.95
CA ARG A 608 -32.45 -23.73 -7.39
C ARG A 608 -32.50 -22.22 -7.61
N GLY A 609 -33.27 -21.77 -8.60
CA GLY A 609 -33.32 -20.34 -8.98
C GLY A 609 -32.17 -19.93 -9.89
N SER A 610 -31.82 -18.65 -9.88
CA SER A 610 -30.77 -18.08 -10.72
C SER A 610 -30.02 -16.90 -10.08
N ILE A 611 -28.75 -16.77 -10.44
CA ILE A 611 -27.92 -15.59 -10.24
C ILE A 611 -28.27 -14.62 -11.37
N VAL A 612 -29.08 -13.61 -11.07
CA VAL A 612 -29.53 -12.58 -12.02
C VAL A 612 -28.34 -11.76 -12.47
N SER A 613 -27.60 -11.19 -11.52
CA SER A 613 -26.38 -10.42 -11.76
C SER A 613 -25.38 -10.62 -10.62
N PHE A 614 -24.12 -10.28 -10.88
CA PHE A 614 -23.10 -10.20 -9.84
C PHE A 614 -22.19 -9.00 -10.09
N THR A 615 -21.55 -8.53 -9.02
CA THR A 615 -20.50 -7.52 -9.07
C THR A 615 -19.33 -8.03 -8.23
N PRO A 616 -18.11 -8.16 -8.79
CA PRO A 616 -16.93 -8.38 -7.98
C PRO A 616 -16.79 -7.29 -6.91
N TYR A 617 -16.21 -7.66 -5.78
CA TYR A 617 -16.10 -6.79 -4.61
C TYR A 617 -14.65 -6.86 -4.12
N ALA A 618 -14.04 -5.67 -3.95
CA ALA A 618 -12.72 -5.50 -3.33
C ALA A 618 -11.60 -6.37 -3.95
N LEU A 619 -11.62 -6.54 -5.28
CA LEU A 619 -10.53 -7.22 -5.99
C LEU A 619 -9.41 -6.21 -6.29
N ASP A 620 -8.25 -6.41 -5.67
CA ASP A 620 -7.12 -5.47 -5.75
C ASP A 620 -6.20 -5.71 -6.95
N GLN A 621 -6.14 -6.94 -7.49
CA GLN A 621 -5.19 -7.26 -8.55
C GLN A 621 -5.81 -7.26 -9.94
N TYR A 622 -5.01 -6.83 -10.90
CA TYR A 622 -5.35 -6.90 -12.32
C TYR A 622 -5.74 -8.33 -12.78
N ASP A 623 -5.06 -9.35 -12.24
CA ASP A 623 -5.29 -10.76 -12.63
C ASP A 623 -6.39 -11.45 -11.77
N ASP A 624 -6.94 -10.77 -10.76
CA ASP A 624 -8.07 -11.30 -9.98
C ASP A 624 -9.33 -11.32 -10.87
N ASN A 625 -10.04 -12.45 -10.86
CA ASN A 625 -11.18 -12.61 -11.72
C ASN A 625 -12.32 -13.40 -11.09
N VAL A 626 -13.53 -13.00 -11.49
CA VAL A 626 -14.77 -13.72 -11.24
C VAL A 626 -15.53 -13.82 -12.56
N GLN A 627 -15.85 -15.03 -12.99
CA GLN A 627 -16.47 -15.29 -14.28
C GLN A 627 -17.78 -16.07 -14.12
N ARG A 628 -18.78 -15.69 -14.91
CA ARG A 628 -20.04 -16.45 -15.00
C ARG A 628 -19.86 -17.64 -15.93
N VAL A 629 -20.10 -18.84 -15.40
CA VAL A 629 -20.15 -20.09 -16.20
C VAL A 629 -21.57 -20.39 -16.64
N SER A 630 -22.56 -20.12 -15.79
CA SER A 630 -23.98 -20.23 -16.10
C SER A 630 -24.80 -19.27 -15.23
N ASN A 631 -26.12 -19.23 -15.43
CA ASN A 631 -27.03 -18.51 -14.52
C ASN A 631 -27.08 -19.10 -13.10
N LYS A 632 -26.34 -20.16 -12.79
CA LYS A 632 -26.27 -20.77 -11.46
C LYS A 632 -24.86 -20.90 -10.92
N VAL A 633 -23.82 -20.62 -11.71
CA VAL A 633 -22.43 -20.92 -11.36
C VAL A 633 -21.53 -19.75 -11.72
N LEU A 634 -20.78 -19.28 -10.72
CA LEU A 634 -19.62 -18.42 -10.89
C LEU A 634 -18.34 -19.20 -10.58
N ARG A 635 -17.24 -18.85 -11.24
CA ARG A 635 -15.88 -19.29 -10.91
C ARG A 635 -15.06 -18.08 -10.55
N PHE A 636 -14.14 -18.25 -9.61
CA PHE A 636 -13.22 -17.19 -9.22
C PHE A 636 -11.80 -17.71 -9.09
N GLN A 637 -10.86 -16.83 -9.40
CA GLN A 637 -9.45 -16.98 -9.08
C GLN A 637 -8.96 -15.64 -8.56
N THR A 638 -8.67 -15.59 -7.26
CA THR A 638 -8.20 -14.39 -6.57
C THR A 638 -7.11 -14.74 -5.55
N ALA A 639 -6.53 -13.76 -4.87
CA ALA A 639 -5.75 -14.01 -3.66
C ALA A 639 -5.90 -12.88 -2.65
N THR A 640 -5.81 -13.20 -1.37
CA THR A 640 -5.90 -12.23 -0.28
C THR A 640 -4.59 -12.18 0.52
N SER A 641 -4.20 -10.99 0.95
CA SER A 641 -3.15 -10.71 1.94
C SER A 641 -3.76 -10.17 3.23
N GLY A 642 -4.89 -10.74 3.66
CA GLY A 642 -5.64 -10.32 4.85
C GLY A 642 -6.77 -9.33 4.55
N ASP A 643 -6.68 -8.61 3.43
CA ASP A 643 -7.78 -7.88 2.80
C ASP A 643 -8.97 -8.80 2.43
N PRO A 644 -10.18 -8.23 2.28
CA PRO A 644 -11.33 -8.97 1.81
C PRO A 644 -11.44 -8.93 0.29
N ASP A 645 -11.59 -10.10 -0.32
CA ASP A 645 -12.11 -10.28 -1.69
C ASP A 645 -13.57 -10.72 -1.63
N GLY A 646 -14.33 -10.56 -2.72
CA GLY A 646 -15.64 -11.20 -2.79
C GLY A 646 -16.49 -10.91 -4.01
N VAL A 647 -17.78 -11.21 -3.86
CA VAL A 647 -18.83 -10.92 -4.84
C VAL A 647 -20.12 -10.48 -4.17
N MET A 648 -20.80 -9.53 -4.81
CA MET A 648 -22.18 -9.18 -4.53
C MET A 648 -23.07 -9.91 -5.54
N LEU A 649 -23.96 -10.78 -5.07
CA LEU A 649 -24.85 -11.61 -5.90
C LEU A 649 -26.28 -11.12 -5.80
N ASN A 650 -26.91 -10.82 -6.93
CA ASN A 650 -28.36 -10.65 -7.00
C ASN A 650 -28.98 -11.99 -7.42
N ILE A 651 -29.72 -12.61 -6.51
CA ILE A 651 -30.24 -13.97 -6.64
C ILE A 651 -31.76 -13.94 -6.64
N GLU A 652 -32.36 -14.61 -7.62
CA GLU A 652 -33.79 -14.90 -7.67
C GLU A 652 -33.99 -16.40 -7.45
N ALA A 653 -34.41 -16.78 -6.23
CA ALA A 653 -34.52 -18.17 -5.83
C ALA A 653 -35.49 -18.34 -4.64
N PRO A 654 -36.09 -19.53 -4.47
CA PRO A 654 -36.89 -19.82 -3.29
C PRO A 654 -36.02 -19.87 -2.02
N PRO A 655 -36.55 -19.59 -0.82
CA PRO A 655 -35.78 -19.60 0.43
C PRO A 655 -35.08 -20.93 0.74
N GLU A 656 -35.59 -22.05 0.22
CA GLU A 656 -35.01 -23.38 0.37
C GLU A 656 -33.79 -23.62 -0.53
N ALA A 657 -33.49 -22.72 -1.48
CA ALA A 657 -32.32 -22.83 -2.32
C ALA A 657 -31.03 -22.76 -1.48
N GLU A 658 -30.03 -23.54 -1.89
CA GLU A 658 -28.74 -23.64 -1.25
C GLU A 658 -27.68 -22.94 -2.09
N LEU A 659 -27.03 -21.96 -1.47
CA LEU A 659 -25.82 -21.34 -1.99
C LEU A 659 -24.62 -22.18 -1.54
N HIS A 660 -23.88 -22.72 -2.50
CA HIS A 660 -22.67 -23.51 -2.28
C HIS A 660 -21.45 -22.66 -2.63
N PHE A 661 -20.63 -22.35 -1.64
CA PHE A 661 -19.28 -21.85 -1.86
C PHE A 661 -18.31 -23.03 -1.85
N PHE A 662 -17.42 -23.10 -2.84
CA PHE A 662 -16.36 -24.11 -2.87
C PHE A 662 -15.05 -23.49 -3.36
N SER A 663 -13.94 -23.90 -2.75
CA SER A 663 -12.60 -23.50 -3.14
C SER A 663 -11.59 -24.59 -2.76
N ASN A 664 -10.34 -24.39 -3.13
CA ASN A 664 -9.19 -25.15 -2.63
C ASN A 664 -8.93 -24.98 -1.11
N VAL A 665 -9.60 -24.04 -0.44
CA VAL A 665 -9.42 -23.76 1.00
C VAL A 665 -10.58 -24.32 1.83
N VAL A 666 -11.81 -23.93 1.48
CA VAL A 666 -13.04 -24.33 2.20
C VAL A 666 -14.19 -24.56 1.23
N SER A 667 -15.14 -25.42 1.61
CA SER A 667 -16.34 -25.75 0.86
C SER A 667 -17.53 -25.99 1.80
N PHE A 668 -18.63 -25.28 1.60
CA PHE A 668 -19.82 -25.38 2.44
C PHE A 668 -21.09 -24.89 1.73
N ARG A 669 -22.25 -25.36 2.20
CA ARG A 669 -23.56 -24.94 1.70
C ARG A 669 -24.30 -24.14 2.77
N LYS A 670 -25.06 -23.14 2.34
CA LYS A 670 -25.94 -22.36 3.21
C LYS A 670 -27.28 -22.15 2.51
N ARG A 671 -28.38 -22.47 3.21
CA ARG A 671 -29.74 -22.18 2.74
C ARG A 671 -29.95 -20.67 2.71
N LEU A 672 -30.49 -20.14 1.61
CA LEU A 672 -30.73 -18.72 1.44
C LEU A 672 -31.68 -18.17 2.51
N GLY A 673 -32.73 -18.90 2.87
CA GLY A 673 -33.70 -18.51 3.91
C GLY A 673 -33.07 -18.32 5.31
N ASP A 674 -31.89 -18.90 5.54
CA ASP A 674 -31.16 -18.80 6.81
C ASP A 674 -30.10 -17.68 6.81
N LEU A 675 -29.95 -16.96 5.68
CA LEU A 675 -29.09 -15.79 5.58
C LEU A 675 -29.89 -14.54 5.91
N GLY A 676 -29.34 -13.71 6.78
CA GLY A 676 -29.85 -12.37 7.10
C GLY A 676 -28.73 -11.35 7.08
N TYR A 677 -28.95 -10.20 7.73
CA TYR A 677 -27.97 -9.11 7.79
C TYR A 677 -26.70 -9.51 8.56
N GLU A 678 -26.86 -10.26 9.66
CA GLU A 678 -25.70 -10.77 10.39
C GLU A 678 -24.96 -11.81 9.57
N PRO A 679 -23.63 -11.69 9.44
CA PRO A 679 -22.85 -12.57 8.59
C PRO A 679 -22.77 -13.97 9.16
N HIS A 680 -23.05 -14.97 8.30
CA HIS A 680 -22.66 -16.34 8.54
C HIS A 680 -21.17 -16.50 8.21
N ILE A 681 -20.36 -16.82 9.23
CA ILE A 681 -18.91 -16.92 9.10
C ILE A 681 -18.50 -18.40 9.11
N VAL A 682 -17.69 -18.81 8.13
CA VAL A 682 -17.08 -20.13 8.06
C VAL A 682 -15.55 -19.98 8.10
N PRO A 683 -14.87 -20.54 9.12
CA PRO A 683 -13.41 -20.48 9.20
C PRO A 683 -12.75 -21.39 8.17
N GLY A 684 -11.61 -20.97 7.63
CA GLY A 684 -10.79 -21.69 6.65
C GLY A 684 -9.46 -22.23 7.19
N GLY A 685 -9.18 -22.07 8.49
CA GLY A 685 -7.86 -22.36 9.09
C GLY A 685 -6.88 -21.19 8.97
N GLY A 686 -5.61 -21.34 9.33
CA GLY A 686 -4.62 -20.25 9.23
C GLY A 686 -4.94 -19.03 10.13
N VAL A 687 -4.58 -17.82 9.67
CA VAL A 687 -4.76 -16.56 10.41
C VAL A 687 -5.89 -15.76 9.79
N ASN A 688 -7.02 -15.70 10.49
CA ASN A 688 -8.24 -15.02 10.06
C ASN A 688 -8.71 -15.42 8.64
N ILE A 689 -8.35 -16.63 8.16
CA ILE A 689 -8.94 -17.14 6.91
C ILE A 689 -10.39 -17.48 7.18
N ARG A 690 -11.29 -16.83 6.46
CA ARG A 690 -12.73 -17.02 6.62
C ARG A 690 -13.48 -16.67 5.35
N VAL A 691 -14.65 -17.28 5.20
CA VAL A 691 -15.68 -16.89 4.24
C VAL A 691 -16.88 -16.38 5.01
N GLN A 692 -17.45 -15.27 4.57
CA GLN A 692 -18.62 -14.64 5.17
C GLN A 692 -19.74 -14.51 4.14
N MET A 693 -20.95 -14.87 4.54
CA MET A 693 -22.16 -14.71 3.73
C MET A 693 -23.20 -13.91 4.50
N SER A 694 -23.71 -12.85 3.90
CA SER A 694 -24.78 -12.03 4.50
C SER A 694 -25.72 -11.50 3.42
N GLU A 695 -26.98 -11.27 3.78
CA GLU A 695 -27.91 -10.51 2.96
C GLU A 695 -27.66 -9.02 3.16
N VAL A 696 -27.62 -8.27 2.07
CA VAL A 696 -27.33 -6.83 2.04
C VAL A 696 -28.38 -6.08 1.22
N SER A 697 -28.45 -4.76 1.37
CA SER A 697 -29.41 -3.95 0.60
C SER A 697 -29.12 -3.98 -0.90
N THR A 698 -30.16 -4.06 -1.71
CA THR A 698 -30.09 -3.90 -3.18
C THR A 698 -29.76 -2.46 -3.59
N GLU A 699 -30.02 -1.49 -2.71
CA GLU A 699 -29.84 -0.04 -2.88
C GLU A 699 -28.70 0.50 -2.00
N ALA A 700 -27.61 -0.25 -1.77
CA ALA A 700 -26.49 0.17 -0.91
C ALA A 700 -25.98 1.57 -1.31
N GLY A 701 -26.37 2.58 -0.54
CA GLY A 701 -26.25 3.98 -0.94
C GLY A 701 -26.00 4.94 0.22
N ASP A 702 -25.87 4.47 1.46
CA ASP A 702 -25.52 5.33 2.58
C ASP A 702 -24.01 5.57 2.60
N TRP A 703 -23.62 6.82 2.37
CA TRP A 703 -22.21 7.25 2.40
C TRP A 703 -21.75 7.69 3.80
N SER A 704 -22.68 7.72 4.75
CA SER A 704 -22.46 8.29 6.08
C SER A 704 -23.14 7.47 7.16
N ALA A 705 -22.52 7.38 8.34
CA ALA A 705 -23.10 6.85 9.55
C ALA A 705 -22.82 7.81 10.69
N GLN A 706 -23.86 8.23 11.40
CA GLN A 706 -23.74 9.05 12.60
C GLN A 706 -24.68 8.52 13.66
N PHE A 707 -24.15 8.11 14.81
CA PHE A 707 -24.94 7.54 15.89
C PHE A 707 -24.26 7.71 17.25
N ALA A 708 -25.07 7.60 18.30
CA ALA A 708 -24.62 7.43 19.67
C ALA A 708 -25.12 6.06 20.18
N PHE A 709 -24.26 5.32 20.87
CA PHE A 709 -24.59 4.00 21.42
C PHE A 709 -24.14 3.92 22.88
N THR A 710 -25.06 3.60 23.79
CA THR A 710 -24.74 3.38 25.21
C THR A 710 -24.56 1.89 25.47
N ASP A 711 -23.39 1.51 25.98
CA ASP A 711 -23.09 0.14 26.37
C ASP A 711 -23.53 -0.12 27.81
N GLU A 712 -24.81 -0.48 27.97
CA GLU A 712 -25.41 -0.84 29.27
C GLU A 712 -24.73 -2.07 29.92
N GLU A 713 -24.11 -2.91 29.11
CA GLU A 713 -23.45 -4.16 29.52
C GLU A 713 -21.95 -4.00 29.74
N ALA A 714 -21.42 -2.77 29.76
CA ALA A 714 -19.99 -2.50 29.95
C ALA A 714 -19.47 -3.17 31.23
N PRO A 715 -18.48 -4.07 31.18
CA PRO A 715 -17.96 -4.73 32.38
C PRO A 715 -17.19 -3.72 33.27
N PRO A 716 -17.03 -4.00 34.58
CA PRO A 716 -16.15 -3.20 35.44
C PRO A 716 -14.70 -3.28 34.99
N GLY A 717 -13.95 -2.19 35.18
CA GLY A 717 -12.55 -2.08 34.75
C GLY A 717 -12.38 -1.46 33.36
N CYS A 718 -11.20 -1.64 32.77
CA CYS A 718 -10.83 -0.99 31.51
C CYS A 718 -11.30 -1.79 30.28
N SER A 719 -12.15 -1.18 29.46
CA SER A 719 -12.62 -1.71 28.18
C SER A 719 -12.15 -0.83 27.01
N PRO A 720 -11.47 -1.39 26.00
CA PRO A 720 -11.14 -0.66 24.78
C PRO A 720 -12.34 -0.65 23.82
N TYR A 721 -12.77 0.54 23.39
CA TYR A 721 -13.83 0.74 22.40
C TYR A 721 -13.28 1.33 21.11
N TRP A 722 -13.55 0.70 19.97
CA TRP A 722 -13.05 1.15 18.67
C TRP A 722 -14.03 0.85 17.55
N VAL A 723 -13.85 1.48 16.38
CA VAL A 723 -14.74 1.34 15.24
C VAL A 723 -13.99 0.76 14.05
N ARG A 724 -14.61 -0.25 13.42
CA ARG A 724 -14.21 -0.82 12.14
C ARG A 724 -15.18 -0.39 11.05
N VAL A 725 -14.65 0.12 9.94
CA VAL A 725 -15.42 0.55 8.77
C VAL A 725 -15.03 -0.29 7.57
N LEU A 726 -16.03 -0.67 6.77
CA LEU A 726 -15.86 -1.33 5.48
C LEU A 726 -16.79 -0.68 4.45
N GLN A 727 -16.29 -0.43 3.25
CA GLN A 727 -17.00 0.23 2.15
C GLN A 727 -17.22 -0.71 0.97
N LEU A 728 -18.11 -0.32 0.06
CA LEU A 728 -18.53 -1.13 -1.09
C LEU A 728 -17.40 -1.43 -2.09
N ASP A 729 -16.36 -0.60 -2.12
CA ASP A 729 -15.17 -0.74 -2.95
C ASP A 729 -14.00 -1.46 -2.24
N GLY A 730 -14.20 -1.93 -0.99
CA GLY A 730 -13.15 -2.54 -0.17
C GLY A 730 -12.37 -1.55 0.70
N GLY A 731 -12.69 -0.26 0.65
CA GLY A 731 -12.13 0.75 1.55
C GLY A 731 -12.39 0.39 3.03
N GLN A 732 -11.35 0.51 3.86
CA GLN A 732 -11.39 0.14 5.28
C GLN A 732 -10.80 1.25 6.16
N ALA A 733 -11.35 1.37 7.38
CA ALA A 733 -10.76 2.19 8.43
C ALA A 733 -10.90 1.54 9.81
N TRP A 734 -9.94 1.83 10.69
CA TRP A 734 -9.87 1.33 12.07
C TRP A 734 -9.53 2.50 13.02
N SER A 735 -10.46 2.91 13.88
CA SER A 735 -10.20 3.98 14.85
C SER A 735 -9.28 3.50 15.96
N SER A 736 -8.41 4.37 16.48
CA SER A 736 -7.75 4.06 17.76
C SER A 736 -8.79 3.77 18.86
N PRO A 737 -8.54 2.82 19.77
CA PRO A 737 -9.42 2.58 20.89
C PRO A 737 -9.49 3.77 21.84
N ILE A 738 -10.69 4.02 22.39
CA ILE A 738 -10.87 4.77 23.63
C ILE A 738 -10.83 3.76 24.77
N TYR A 739 -9.95 3.96 25.74
CA TYR A 739 -9.81 3.07 26.90
C TYR A 739 -10.68 3.59 28.05
N VAL A 740 -11.83 2.97 28.25
CA VAL A 740 -12.83 3.41 29.22
C VAL A 740 -12.76 2.54 30.47
N ASN A 741 -12.43 3.14 31.60
CA ASN A 741 -12.44 2.50 32.91
C ASN A 741 -13.76 2.77 33.64
N ARG A 742 -14.56 1.72 33.88
CA ARG A 742 -15.84 1.80 34.60
C ARG A 742 -15.72 1.42 36.07
#